data_AF-A0A954VVN7-F1
#
_entry.id   AF-A0A954VVN7-F1
#
_cell.length_a   1.000
_cell.length_b   1.000
_cell.length_c   1.000
_cell.angle_alpha   90.00
_cell.angle_beta   90.00
_cell.angle_gamma   90.00
#
_symmetry.space_group_name_H-M   'P 1'
#
loop_
_entity.id
_entity.type
_entity.pdbx_description
1 polymer ?
#
loop_
_entity_poly.entity_id
_entity_poly.type
_entity_poly.pdbx_seq_one_letter_code
_entity_poly.pdbx_strand_id
1 'polypeptide(L)'
;GSVSAGQSIVNSANATWTSLPGATATDLSVYNSNSRERTGAGGTNDYADAGFAIVTISVPTAKTIVSTSEPTTVGANVAIGEIVRYHISAQIPESTATNFQIVDQLPNGLQFLDDGTATVALVSNGTGLTSSTLAASFEITGSSSSITPLATLPGSAISGGPFSSGTDVTFSLGNLTNADNDADSEFAIIEFNAIVVNNATTNAGTNLDNTFLVRVNGSQVGPVSPSVQVNVVEPSISDVNKTVLAPASARVDAGQTVRYEVTYSNANTATSTDAFNVRLVDTLPANLQGINNVQVLRNGSTITSGYTNVSSSTTLDVTLDQVAPADVIIIRYDVQVTNTAPAGAAITNQANVTYTSLPGTNGTTSNPTGSSTGAAGGLTGERTGSGGVNDYADSDQATVNVQTHTVSGFVYHDQNNNGLFDEAATNGIGSVTVQLTGTDHLGNTVSLSQLTSGTGAYSFTNLRPGTYTVTELQPSGYFNGQDSIGSPTHGGTNANVYDNSLGTYSIATGTVSSTSVNNNFGELLPATIEGVVYVDANNNGLFSGETLLPSVPISLSGIDDQGNSVTANSTTSAAGAFSFTNLRPGTYSVSETTQPAAYVDGLETRGNSVPLVGSTGGNDTINSITVLSGNTASGNNFGEVPPSTIQGRVFADGNNDGLANNGDTGLAGITVTLSGTDVFGNPVTETTSTDTNGNYSFDFLMAGNYVVTEPTQPASYFDGFESRSSVVLPGTVGSDVITGIVLGVGQTSSGNNFAEVPDVRPQGFVFIDANNNGIKDLGEPGVSGVQVNLTGVGNDVFGNPIPSRTEFTDSQGFYQFTSVPPGTYTLTEVQPAGFQDGQEQNGTPAAASVINDSFVAIPLINTPSGGDYNFGELSPSGSVSGSVYVDANNNGIREPGELGLGGVVITLINQTNPALTYQVTTDATGHYQFVKMFPGQYQIVQGQPVNFLDGRETLGTSGGLIGQNDFTSVTVGVNQAATGYLFGEVGINPALISKRMFLTSANPNTDFTGPAGSGIAAVNAALSDPAGYVYVDENENGKRDEGEPGIPNVQITLTGTTPAVSHIQYETYTDSDGFYQFAYLPTGVYSLFETQPEGYDDGQESLGSLGGIIGPDSFSQIVLNAGDFGVDYNFGELRREPEYITGDSNHDGIFNSTDLLVVFQAGEYEDGVANNSTFEEGDWNGDGDFNSSDLVLALQAGTFVPTALDDDE
;
A
#
# COMPACT_ATOMS: atom_id res chain seq x y z
N GLY A 1 120.07 25.84 92.09
CA GLY A 1 120.54 24.86 91.09
C GLY A 1 119.61 24.96 89.90
N SER A 2 120.13 24.89 88.68
CA SER A 2 119.29 24.97 87.48
C SER A 2 118.39 23.74 87.38
N VAL A 3 117.08 23.97 87.23
CA VAL A 3 116.10 22.93 86.93
C VAL A 3 115.75 22.99 85.44
N SER A 4 115.43 21.85 84.83
CA SER A 4 115.01 21.76 83.43
C SER A 4 113.51 21.53 83.33
N ALA A 5 112.86 22.05 82.28
CA ALA A 5 111.47 21.73 81.97
C ALA A 5 111.27 20.20 81.89
N GLY A 6 110.27 19.66 82.60
CA GLY A 6 110.00 18.23 82.69
C GLY A 6 110.85 17.44 83.71
N GLN A 7 111.76 18.09 84.44
CA GLN A 7 112.60 17.41 85.46
C GLN A 7 111.77 17.02 86.70
N SER A 8 111.95 15.78 87.19
CA SER A 8 111.47 15.34 88.51
C SER A 8 112.59 15.40 89.56
N ILE A 9 112.36 16.09 90.66
CA ILE A 9 113.28 16.27 91.77
C ILE A 9 112.78 15.46 92.96
N VAL A 10 113.62 14.56 93.48
CA VAL A 10 113.31 13.75 94.67
C VAL A 10 113.96 14.38 95.90
N ASN A 11 113.17 14.70 96.92
CA ASN A 11 113.64 15.16 98.23
C ASN A 11 113.46 14.06 99.27
N SER A 12 114.52 13.70 99.99
CA SER A 12 114.52 12.63 101.00
C SER A 12 114.90 13.18 102.37
N ALA A 13 114.22 12.74 103.44
CA ALA A 13 114.48 13.15 104.82
C ALA A 13 114.80 11.93 105.71
N ASN A 14 115.80 12.05 106.57
CA ASN A 14 116.25 11.04 107.53
C ASN A 14 116.35 11.65 108.95
N ALA A 15 116.00 10.92 110.00
CA ALA A 15 116.06 11.36 111.40
C ALA A 15 116.75 10.33 112.32
N THR A 16 117.52 10.82 113.31
CA THR A 16 118.18 10.04 114.39
C THR A 16 118.10 10.81 115.72
N TRP A 17 117.94 10.16 116.89
CA TRP A 17 117.83 10.85 118.19
C TRP A 17 118.51 10.14 119.39
N THR A 18 118.61 10.79 120.58
CA THR A 18 119.22 10.27 121.83
C THR A 18 118.26 10.34 123.04
N SER A 19 118.56 9.66 124.15
CA SER A 19 117.66 9.52 125.32
C SER A 19 117.86 10.47 126.50
N LEU A 20 118.87 11.36 126.52
CA LEU A 20 119.08 12.32 127.61
C LEU A 20 119.48 13.73 127.13
N PRO A 21 119.26 14.79 127.95
CA PRO A 21 119.53 16.19 127.59
C PRO A 21 121.01 16.56 127.81
N GLY A 22 121.67 17.14 126.79
CA GLY A 22 123.11 17.43 126.77
C GLY A 22 123.60 18.65 127.57
N ALA A 23 123.47 18.63 128.91
CA ALA A 23 124.02 19.67 129.78
C ALA A 23 124.91 19.11 130.92
N THR A 24 126.24 19.14 130.74
CA THR A 24 127.29 19.45 131.75
C THR A 24 128.69 19.21 131.16
N ALA A 25 129.69 19.98 131.60
CA ALA A 25 130.99 20.13 130.96
C ALA A 25 132.16 19.31 131.56
N THR A 26 131.93 18.12 132.12
CA THR A 26 133.01 17.11 132.29
C THR A 26 132.49 15.67 132.28
N ASP A 27 133.14 14.85 131.45
CA ASP A 27 133.11 13.38 131.30
C ASP A 27 131.82 12.68 130.80
N LEU A 28 131.70 12.61 129.47
CA LEU A 28 131.04 11.49 128.77
C LEU A 28 131.86 10.21 129.06
N SER A 29 131.33 9.29 129.86
CA SER A 29 132.07 8.06 130.17
C SER A 29 131.93 7.03 129.04
N VAL A 30 133.05 6.38 128.70
CA VAL A 30 133.08 5.17 127.88
C VAL A 30 132.34 4.03 128.60
N TYR A 31 131.71 3.15 127.82
CA TYR A 31 130.88 2.01 128.20
C TYR A 31 131.40 1.23 129.42
N ASN A 32 130.76 1.42 130.58
CA ASN A 32 130.87 0.53 131.73
C ASN A 32 129.52 0.46 132.46
N SER A 33 129.37 -0.50 133.37
CA SER A 33 128.11 -0.80 134.06
C SER A 33 127.58 0.32 134.97
N ASN A 34 128.32 1.41 135.12
CA ASN A 34 127.94 2.55 135.96
C ASN A 34 127.85 3.87 135.16
N SER A 35 127.87 3.85 133.82
CA SER A 35 127.70 5.04 132.97
C SER A 35 126.23 5.37 132.65
N ARG A 36 125.93 6.66 132.45
CA ARG A 36 124.55 7.22 132.35
C ARG A 36 124.10 7.67 130.95
N GLU A 37 124.90 7.57 129.88
CA GLU A 37 124.48 7.96 128.51
C GLU A 37 124.88 6.91 127.45
N ARG A 38 124.05 6.71 126.42
CA ARG A 38 124.31 5.81 125.27
C ARG A 38 123.95 6.45 123.93
N THR A 39 124.84 6.34 122.94
CA THR A 39 124.62 6.73 121.54
C THR A 39 124.84 5.51 120.61
N GLY A 40 123.75 5.02 120.02
CA GLY A 40 123.66 4.24 118.77
C GLY A 40 124.32 2.85 118.68
N ALA A 41 123.54 1.81 118.40
CA ALA A 41 123.32 1.25 117.06
C ALA A 41 122.81 -0.21 117.13
N GLY A 42 121.54 -0.41 116.79
CA GLY A 42 120.93 -1.69 116.44
C GLY A 42 120.57 -2.65 117.59
N GLY A 43 120.58 -2.22 118.85
CA GLY A 43 120.14 -3.02 120.00
C GLY A 43 118.85 -2.50 120.64
N THR A 44 118.31 -3.24 121.61
CA THR A 44 117.20 -2.78 122.45
C THR A 44 117.55 -1.43 123.08
N ASN A 45 116.77 -0.38 122.74
CA ASN A 45 116.92 1.06 123.06
C ASN A 45 117.85 1.91 122.14
N ASP A 46 117.61 1.90 120.82
CA ASP A 46 118.20 2.80 119.79
C ASP A 46 117.13 3.55 118.92
N TYR A 47 117.50 4.60 118.17
CA TYR A 47 116.59 5.70 117.72
C TYR A 47 116.87 6.32 116.29
N ALA A 48 116.20 5.89 115.19
CA ALA A 48 116.26 6.47 113.79
C ALA A 48 115.08 6.13 112.80
N ASP A 49 114.78 6.93 111.72
CA ASP A 49 113.74 6.72 110.63
C ASP A 49 113.94 7.55 109.30
N ALA A 50 113.24 7.26 108.16
CA ALA A 50 113.36 7.96 106.84
C ALA A 50 112.11 7.98 105.88
N GLY A 51 111.99 8.99 104.98
CA GLY A 51 110.95 9.12 103.91
C GLY A 51 111.30 10.06 102.72
N PHE A 52 110.50 10.07 101.62
CA PHE A 52 110.76 10.89 100.40
C PHE A 52 109.52 11.50 99.71
N ALA A 53 109.72 12.57 98.91
CA ALA A 53 108.72 13.27 98.08
C ALA A 53 109.30 13.67 96.70
N ILE A 54 108.46 13.74 95.64
CA ILE A 54 108.88 14.09 94.26
C ILE A 54 108.15 15.35 93.76
N VAL A 55 108.87 16.29 93.16
CA VAL A 55 108.34 17.50 92.49
C VAL A 55 108.69 17.47 91.01
N THR A 56 107.72 17.65 90.11
CA THR A 56 107.94 17.70 88.65
C THR A 56 107.65 19.09 88.10
N ILE A 57 108.55 19.63 87.28
CA ILE A 57 108.37 20.92 86.59
C ILE A 57 107.51 20.70 85.33
N SER A 58 106.25 21.15 85.33
CA SER A 58 105.29 20.94 84.23
C SER A 58 105.30 22.08 83.21
N VAL A 59 104.86 21.80 81.97
CA VAL A 59 104.65 22.77 80.87
C VAL A 59 103.17 22.70 80.46
N PRO A 60 102.26 23.47 81.10
CA PRO A 60 100.85 23.53 80.71
C PRO A 60 100.63 24.00 79.26
N THR A 61 99.60 23.45 78.60
CA THR A 61 99.27 23.70 77.18
C THR A 61 97.78 24.02 76.99
N ALA A 62 97.45 24.93 76.06
CA ALA A 62 96.07 25.28 75.70
C ALA A 62 95.91 25.56 74.20
N LYS A 63 94.78 25.13 73.61
CA LYS A 63 94.43 25.31 72.20
C LYS A 63 92.99 25.83 72.05
N THR A 64 92.74 26.74 71.11
CA THR A 64 91.41 27.25 70.75
C THR A 64 91.29 27.56 69.25
N ILE A 65 90.06 27.70 68.76
CA ILE A 65 89.76 28.29 67.42
C ILE A 65 89.61 29.80 67.59
N VAL A 66 90.24 30.57 66.71
CA VAL A 66 90.13 32.04 66.67
C VAL A 66 89.00 32.45 65.73
N SER A 67 89.01 31.92 64.51
CA SER A 67 88.08 32.24 63.44
C SER A 67 88.12 31.17 62.35
N THR A 68 87.11 31.18 61.50
CA THR A 68 87.10 30.42 60.24
C THR A 68 86.94 31.37 59.05
N SER A 69 87.16 30.89 57.82
CA SER A 69 87.10 31.75 56.63
C SER A 69 85.69 32.07 56.16
N GLU A 70 84.69 31.25 56.48
CA GLU A 70 83.32 31.49 56.01
C GLU A 70 82.39 31.98 57.14
N PRO A 71 81.59 33.04 56.90
CA PRO A 71 80.67 33.55 57.90
C PRO A 71 79.37 32.74 58.04
N THR A 72 79.07 31.87 57.07
CA THR A 72 77.82 31.08 57.00
C THR A 72 77.90 29.76 57.77
N THR A 73 79.11 29.27 58.03
CA THR A 73 79.38 28.17 58.95
C THR A 73 79.60 28.74 60.35
N VAL A 74 78.90 28.22 61.36
CA VAL A 74 78.86 28.80 62.69
C VAL A 74 79.67 27.97 63.68
N GLY A 75 80.53 28.62 64.47
CA GLY A 75 81.26 28.00 65.58
C GLY A 75 82.35 27.04 65.09
N ALA A 76 82.21 25.77 65.43
CA ALA A 76 83.16 24.73 65.04
C ALA A 76 82.81 24.02 63.71
N ASN A 77 81.67 24.37 63.11
CA ASN A 77 81.27 23.80 61.82
C ASN A 77 82.10 24.43 60.71
N VAL A 78 82.59 23.60 59.78
CA VAL A 78 83.45 24.04 58.67
C VAL A 78 83.10 23.30 57.38
N ALA A 79 83.02 24.01 56.27
CA ALA A 79 82.76 23.42 54.97
C ALA A 79 84.05 22.92 54.28
N ILE A 80 83.90 22.07 53.28
CA ILE A 80 85.04 21.64 52.46
C ILE A 80 85.64 22.85 51.73
N GLY A 81 86.96 23.03 51.89
CA GLY A 81 87.72 24.17 51.41
C GLY A 81 87.79 25.34 52.41
N GLU A 82 87.09 25.27 53.54
CA GLU A 82 87.12 26.31 54.57
C GLU A 82 88.41 26.28 55.39
N ILE A 83 88.87 27.45 55.85
CA ILE A 83 90.11 27.64 56.61
C ILE A 83 89.78 27.90 58.07
N VAL A 84 90.53 27.26 58.98
CA VAL A 84 90.42 27.40 60.43
C VAL A 84 91.70 28.01 60.97
N ARG A 85 91.58 29.09 61.76
CA ARG A 85 92.70 29.70 62.48
C ARG A 85 92.74 29.17 63.90
N TYR A 86 93.83 28.48 64.26
CA TYR A 86 94.07 27.98 65.60
C TYR A 86 94.98 28.91 66.40
N HIS A 87 94.76 28.96 67.71
CA HIS A 87 95.62 29.61 68.69
C HIS A 87 96.14 28.55 69.67
N ILE A 88 97.46 28.42 69.79
CA ILE A 88 98.11 27.49 70.71
C ILE A 88 99.04 28.23 71.66
N SER A 89 99.04 27.87 72.93
CA SER A 89 99.91 28.47 73.96
C SER A 89 100.53 27.40 74.86
N ALA A 90 101.83 27.52 75.11
CA ALA A 90 102.58 26.70 76.04
C ALA A 90 103.19 27.59 77.13
N GLN A 91 102.92 27.27 78.40
CA GLN A 91 103.50 27.99 79.53
C GLN A 91 104.95 27.56 79.75
N ILE A 92 105.86 28.52 79.80
CA ILE A 92 107.31 28.27 79.87
C ILE A 92 107.78 28.40 81.32
N PRO A 93 108.20 27.32 81.99
CA PRO A 93 108.72 27.42 83.35
C PRO A 93 110.05 28.16 83.38
N GLU A 94 110.33 28.86 84.49
CA GLU A 94 111.59 29.55 84.80
C GLU A 94 112.80 28.60 84.68
N SER A 95 113.36 28.51 83.48
CA SER A 95 114.36 27.51 83.12
C SER A 95 114.97 27.83 81.76
N THR A 96 116.01 27.09 81.40
CA THR A 96 116.47 27.03 80.01
C THR A 96 115.99 25.73 79.37
N ALA A 97 115.14 25.85 78.34
CA ALA A 97 114.68 24.75 77.51
C ALA A 97 115.48 24.74 76.20
N THR A 98 116.33 23.72 76.03
CA THR A 98 117.14 23.56 74.81
C THR A 98 116.30 22.99 73.67
N ASN A 99 116.41 23.58 72.48
CA ASN A 99 115.64 23.19 71.30
C ASN A 99 114.14 22.94 71.60
N PHE A 100 113.46 24.00 72.07
CA PHE A 100 112.04 24.01 72.36
C PHE A 100 111.24 23.98 71.06
N GLN A 101 110.33 23.02 70.96
CA GLN A 101 109.48 22.82 69.80
C GLN A 101 108.03 22.64 70.23
N ILE A 102 107.11 23.25 69.50
CA ILE A 102 105.67 22.98 69.58
C ILE A 102 105.30 22.15 68.35
N VAL A 103 104.71 20.98 68.55
CA VAL A 103 104.30 20.07 67.47
C VAL A 103 102.78 19.98 67.47
N ASP A 104 102.15 20.58 66.46
CA ASP A 104 100.72 20.47 66.22
C ASP A 104 100.41 19.16 65.51
N GLN A 105 99.45 18.41 66.05
CA GLN A 105 99.05 17.10 65.57
C GLN A 105 97.77 17.22 64.75
N LEU A 106 97.93 17.53 63.46
CA LEU A 106 96.80 17.76 62.58
C LEU A 106 96.10 16.44 62.23
N PRO A 107 94.77 16.33 62.40
CA PRO A 107 94.03 15.14 61.97
C PRO A 107 94.00 15.04 60.44
N ASN A 108 93.91 13.82 59.92
CA ASN A 108 93.60 13.62 58.51
C ASN A 108 92.26 14.28 58.18
N GLY A 109 92.27 15.18 57.20
CA GLY A 109 91.17 16.08 56.87
C GLY A 109 91.49 17.55 57.04
N LEU A 110 92.47 17.90 57.88
CA LEU A 110 93.05 19.25 57.96
C LEU A 110 94.45 19.28 57.36
N GLN A 111 94.77 20.34 56.64
CA GLN A 111 96.10 20.57 56.08
C GLN A 111 96.61 21.94 56.53
N PHE A 112 97.83 21.99 57.08
CA PHE A 112 98.50 23.25 57.43
C PHE A 112 98.68 24.14 56.19
N LEU A 113 98.35 25.43 56.31
CA LEU A 113 98.61 26.43 55.29
C LEU A 113 99.94 27.13 55.57
N ASP A 114 100.98 26.75 54.83
CA ASP A 114 102.28 27.42 54.85
C ASP A 114 102.33 28.60 53.89
N ASP A 115 101.48 29.60 54.13
CA ASP A 115 101.32 30.80 53.30
C ASP A 115 101.89 32.07 53.93
N GLY A 116 102.65 31.92 55.01
CA GLY A 116 103.26 33.03 55.76
C GLY A 116 102.31 33.76 56.72
N THR A 117 101.11 33.23 56.98
CA THR A 117 100.14 33.83 57.93
C THR A 117 100.32 33.38 59.39
N ALA A 118 101.18 32.39 59.65
CA ALA A 118 101.47 31.94 61.00
C ALA A 118 102.21 33.04 61.80
N THR A 119 101.76 33.31 63.02
CA THR A 119 102.32 34.35 63.90
C THR A 119 102.75 33.77 65.24
N VAL A 120 103.74 34.40 65.88
CA VAL A 120 104.32 33.97 67.16
C VAL A 120 104.48 35.13 68.13
N ALA A 121 104.33 34.86 69.42
CA ALA A 121 104.67 35.76 70.51
C ALA A 121 105.33 35.02 71.67
N LEU A 122 106.37 35.62 72.25
CA LEU A 122 106.93 35.22 73.53
C LEU A 122 106.43 36.21 74.58
N VAL A 123 105.68 35.75 75.58
CA VAL A 123 104.96 36.60 76.53
C VAL A 123 105.65 36.50 77.90
N SER A 124 106.13 37.63 78.41
CA SER A 124 106.76 37.76 79.74
C SER A 124 106.68 39.21 80.24
N ASN A 125 106.67 39.44 81.55
CA ASN A 125 106.54 40.74 82.21
C ASN A 125 107.86 41.17 82.88
N GLY A 126 108.98 41.14 82.16
CA GLY A 126 110.27 41.53 82.73
C GLY A 126 111.40 41.40 81.71
N THR A 127 112.65 41.32 82.18
CA THR A 127 113.78 40.87 81.34
C THR A 127 113.89 39.35 81.46
N GLY A 128 112.99 38.61 80.81
CA GLY A 128 112.72 37.22 81.15
C GLY A 128 112.86 36.19 80.03
N LEU A 129 111.98 36.21 79.03
CA LEU A 129 111.85 35.10 78.07
C LEU A 129 112.51 35.37 76.70
N THR A 130 113.68 34.77 76.46
CA THR A 130 114.44 34.93 75.20
C THR A 130 114.47 33.65 74.37
N SER A 131 114.62 33.79 73.05
CA SER A 131 114.79 32.68 72.09
C SER A 131 116.11 32.82 71.31
N SER A 132 116.76 31.69 71.02
CA SER A 132 117.94 31.68 70.14
C SER A 132 117.61 31.70 68.64
N THR A 133 116.35 31.56 68.25
CA THR A 133 115.91 31.54 66.84
C THR A 133 114.98 32.69 66.48
N LEU A 134 114.24 33.24 67.45
CA LEU A 134 113.39 34.41 67.27
C LEU A 134 114.13 35.67 67.72
N ALA A 135 113.88 36.79 67.03
CA ALA A 135 114.44 38.09 67.42
C ALA A 135 113.82 38.61 68.74
N ALA A 136 114.48 39.55 69.42
CA ALA A 136 113.93 40.18 70.63
C ALA A 136 112.61 40.94 70.36
N SER A 137 112.31 41.31 69.11
CA SER A 137 111.06 42.00 68.72
C SER A 137 109.79 41.12 68.80
N PHE A 138 109.93 39.83 69.09
CA PHE A 138 108.82 38.88 69.26
C PHE A 138 108.36 38.77 70.72
N GLU A 139 109.06 39.44 71.65
CA GLU A 139 108.68 39.53 73.05
C GLU A 139 107.55 40.56 73.23
N ILE A 140 106.46 40.15 73.88
CA ILE A 140 105.33 41.00 74.23
C ILE A 140 105.23 41.07 75.74
N THR A 141 105.23 42.29 76.29
CA THR A 141 105.07 42.50 77.72
C THR A 141 103.70 42.02 78.21
N GLY A 142 103.68 41.06 79.12
CA GLY A 142 102.45 40.55 79.75
C GLY A 142 102.64 39.15 80.34
N SER A 143 101.57 38.59 80.90
CA SER A 143 101.57 37.25 81.51
C SER A 143 100.27 36.47 81.24
N SER A 144 99.70 36.65 80.05
CA SER A 144 98.45 36.01 79.64
C SER A 144 98.61 35.14 78.39
N SER A 145 98.01 33.96 78.42
CA SER A 145 97.96 33.04 77.28
C SER A 145 96.98 33.44 76.17
N SER A 146 96.20 34.52 76.33
CA SER A 146 95.22 34.98 75.34
C SER A 146 95.72 36.11 74.44
N ILE A 147 97.01 36.45 74.50
CA ILE A 147 97.59 37.51 73.68
C ILE A 147 97.61 37.08 72.21
N THR A 148 97.05 37.90 71.33
CA THR A 148 97.12 37.69 69.87
C THR A 148 98.53 37.97 69.37
N PRO A 149 99.25 36.98 68.81
CA PRO A 149 100.58 37.19 68.23
C PRO A 149 100.48 38.00 66.93
N LEU A 150 101.20 39.13 66.86
CA LEU A 150 101.22 40.02 65.70
C LEU A 150 102.42 39.81 64.77
N ALA A 151 103.45 39.11 65.23
CA ALA A 151 104.70 38.97 64.51
C ALA A 151 104.73 37.66 63.73
N THR A 152 105.00 37.72 62.42
CA THR A 152 105.04 36.53 61.55
C THR A 152 106.16 35.59 61.97
N LEU A 153 105.81 34.31 62.18
CA LEU A 153 106.77 33.27 62.48
C LEU A 153 107.68 33.04 61.26
N PRO A 154 109.02 33.13 61.38
CA PRO A 154 109.91 32.90 60.25
C PRO A 154 109.73 31.49 59.68
N GLY A 155 109.65 31.34 58.36
CA GLY A 155 109.46 30.03 57.72
C GLY A 155 110.56 29.01 58.07
N SER A 156 111.77 29.45 58.40
CA SER A 156 112.85 28.58 58.90
C SER A 156 112.56 27.94 60.27
N ALA A 157 111.60 28.47 61.02
CA ALA A 157 111.14 27.92 62.29
C ALA A 157 110.00 26.90 62.11
N ILE A 158 109.49 26.70 60.89
CA ILE A 158 108.40 25.78 60.59
C ILE A 158 108.98 24.57 59.85
N SER A 159 108.62 23.37 60.28
CA SER A 159 109.11 22.12 59.70
C SER A 159 108.05 21.01 59.80
N GLY A 160 108.26 19.90 59.10
CA GLY A 160 107.28 18.83 58.93
C GLY A 160 106.70 18.73 57.52
N GLY A 161 106.99 19.72 56.66
CA GLY A 161 106.52 19.73 55.27
C GLY A 161 107.24 18.72 54.34
N PRO A 162 106.69 18.47 53.12
CA PRO A 162 105.52 19.13 52.52
C PRO A 162 104.22 18.79 53.28
N PHE A 163 103.44 19.81 53.60
CA PHE A 163 102.26 19.67 54.45
C PHE A 163 101.08 19.13 53.63
N SER A 164 100.86 17.82 53.71
CA SER A 164 99.65 17.17 53.22
C SER A 164 98.60 17.08 54.33
N SER A 165 97.38 16.65 54.00
CA SER A 165 96.35 16.43 55.01
C SER A 165 96.83 15.48 56.11
N GLY A 166 96.60 15.84 57.38
CA GLY A 166 97.05 15.09 58.54
C GLY A 166 98.56 15.10 58.81
N THR A 167 99.33 15.97 58.14
CA THR A 167 100.77 16.11 58.40
C THR A 167 100.98 17.03 59.61
N ASP A 168 101.56 16.50 60.69
CA ASP A 168 101.94 17.28 61.88
C ASP A 168 102.89 18.44 61.50
N VAL A 169 102.64 19.63 62.06
CA VAL A 169 103.51 20.80 61.87
C VAL A 169 104.33 21.07 63.13
N THR A 170 105.65 21.24 62.96
CA THR A 170 106.59 21.50 64.05
C THR A 170 107.11 22.93 63.98
N PHE A 171 106.78 23.71 65.01
CA PHE A 171 107.28 25.06 65.23
C PHE A 171 108.48 25.03 66.19
N SER A 172 109.68 25.29 65.67
CA SER A 172 110.93 25.27 66.43
C SER A 172 111.32 26.66 66.90
N LEU A 173 111.28 26.87 68.22
CA LEU A 173 111.54 28.16 68.87
C LEU A 173 112.97 28.27 69.44
N GLY A 174 113.85 27.33 69.07
CA GLY A 174 115.25 27.36 69.46
C GLY A 174 115.45 27.09 70.94
N ASN A 175 116.56 27.56 71.52
CA ASN A 175 116.74 27.53 72.96
C ASN A 175 115.91 28.66 73.57
N LEU A 176 114.95 28.31 74.42
CA LEU A 176 114.20 29.26 75.22
C LEU A 176 114.85 29.40 76.59
N THR A 177 115.12 30.62 77.02
CA THR A 177 115.55 30.91 78.38
C THR A 177 114.51 31.82 79.01
N ASN A 178 113.81 31.29 80.01
CA ASN A 178 112.96 32.06 80.90
C ASN A 178 113.75 32.43 82.17
N ALA A 179 114.18 33.68 82.25
CA ALA A 179 114.88 34.29 83.36
C ALA A 179 113.99 35.22 84.19
N ASP A 180 112.70 35.32 83.83
CA ASP A 180 111.71 35.97 84.68
C ASP A 180 111.59 35.12 85.94
N ASN A 181 111.79 35.72 87.10
CA ASN A 181 111.83 35.01 88.39
C ASN A 181 110.79 35.66 89.30
N ASP A 182 109.55 35.62 88.85
CA ASP A 182 108.36 36.15 89.52
C ASP A 182 107.23 35.11 89.51
N ALA A 183 106.09 35.47 90.09
CA ALA A 183 105.06 34.49 90.42
C ALA A 183 104.03 34.26 89.30
N ASP A 184 104.04 35.08 88.25
CA ASP A 184 103.13 34.95 87.13
C ASP A 184 103.64 33.96 86.08
N SER A 185 103.17 34.07 84.84
CA SER A 185 103.28 32.98 83.87
C SER A 185 103.65 33.49 82.49
N GLU A 186 104.67 32.86 81.92
CA GLU A 186 105.24 33.23 80.63
C GLU A 186 104.79 32.22 79.59
N PHE A 187 104.56 32.68 78.35
CA PHE A 187 103.99 31.83 77.31
C PHE A 187 104.74 31.94 75.98
N ALA A 188 104.85 30.81 75.28
CA ALA A 188 105.06 30.81 73.84
C ALA A 188 103.71 30.58 73.16
N ILE A 189 103.29 31.56 72.35
CA ILE A 189 101.99 31.55 71.65
C ILE A 189 102.21 31.52 70.15
N ILE A 190 101.46 30.66 69.45
CA ILE A 190 101.44 30.60 67.98
C ILE A 190 99.99 30.64 67.50
N GLU A 191 99.73 31.42 66.46
CA GLU A 191 98.50 31.28 65.67
C GLU A 191 98.84 30.82 64.26
N PHE A 192 98.04 29.89 63.72
CA PHE A 192 98.26 29.36 62.38
C PHE A 192 96.95 28.90 61.72
N ASN A 193 96.98 28.77 60.39
CA ASN A 193 95.82 28.39 59.60
C ASN A 193 95.93 26.93 59.11
N ALA A 194 94.81 26.22 59.11
CA ALA A 194 94.66 24.91 58.47
C ALA A 194 93.39 24.87 57.62
N ILE A 195 93.43 24.21 56.46
CA ILE A 195 92.30 24.12 55.53
C ILE A 195 91.66 22.73 55.58
N VAL A 196 90.33 22.69 55.49
CA VAL A 196 89.55 21.45 55.35
C VAL A 196 89.70 20.96 53.91
N VAL A 197 90.35 19.82 53.74
CA VAL A 197 90.62 19.28 52.40
C VAL A 197 89.41 18.52 51.85
N ASN A 198 89.32 18.42 50.53
CA ASN A 198 88.34 17.58 49.85
C ASN A 198 88.88 16.16 49.63
N ASN A 199 88.57 15.23 50.54
CA ASN A 199 88.91 13.82 50.38
C ASN A 199 87.75 12.90 50.82
N ALA A 200 87.87 11.60 50.55
CA ALA A 200 86.78 10.63 50.77
C ALA A 200 86.44 10.39 52.25
N THR A 201 87.30 10.87 53.16
CA THR A 201 87.17 10.73 54.61
C THR A 201 86.71 12.02 55.30
N THR A 202 86.64 13.14 54.57
CA THR A 202 86.15 14.44 55.06
C THR A 202 84.79 14.72 54.46
N ASN A 203 83.77 14.09 55.03
CA ASN A 203 82.38 14.26 54.59
C ASN A 203 81.54 14.88 55.72
N ALA A 204 80.31 15.28 55.42
CA ALA A 204 79.35 15.85 56.37
C ALA A 204 79.25 14.98 57.65
N GLY A 205 79.43 15.61 58.80
CA GLY A 205 79.44 14.97 60.11
C GLY A 205 80.78 14.39 60.55
N THR A 206 81.86 14.56 59.77
CA THR A 206 83.20 14.15 60.20
C THR A 206 83.72 15.12 61.25
N ASN A 207 84.13 14.59 62.41
CA ASN A 207 84.78 15.37 63.46
C ASN A 207 86.30 15.32 63.29
N LEU A 208 86.94 16.49 63.24
CA LEU A 208 88.38 16.64 63.10
C LEU A 208 88.96 17.22 64.40
N ASP A 209 89.48 16.32 65.23
CA ASP A 209 90.07 16.62 66.54
C ASP A 209 91.54 17.02 66.40
N ASN A 210 91.89 18.25 66.79
CA ASN A 210 93.24 18.77 66.68
C ASN A 210 93.87 19.01 68.06
N THR A 211 95.09 18.51 68.27
CA THR A 211 95.88 18.64 69.52
C THR A 211 97.29 19.15 69.23
N PHE A 212 98.05 19.52 70.25
CA PHE A 212 99.50 19.74 70.11
C PHE A 212 100.27 19.27 71.35
N LEU A 213 101.57 19.09 71.18
CA LEU A 213 102.49 18.75 72.26
C LEU A 213 103.74 19.63 72.24
N VAL A 214 104.46 19.67 73.35
CA VAL A 214 105.73 20.39 73.46
C VAL A 214 106.89 19.39 73.54
N ARG A 215 107.98 19.64 72.83
CA ARG A 215 109.24 18.90 72.92
C ARG A 215 110.39 19.81 73.34
N VAL A 216 111.27 19.30 74.18
CA VAL A 216 112.55 19.93 74.55
C VAL A 216 113.65 18.93 74.23
N ASN A 217 114.60 19.35 73.40
CA ASN A 217 115.69 18.50 72.91
C ASN A 217 115.20 17.14 72.35
N GLY A 218 114.07 17.15 71.67
CA GLY A 218 113.46 15.97 71.02
C GLY A 218 112.53 15.13 71.92
N SER A 219 112.50 15.34 73.24
CA SER A 219 111.64 14.60 74.17
C SER A 219 110.39 15.40 74.51
N GLN A 220 109.22 14.75 74.57
CA GLN A 220 107.99 15.41 75.00
C GLN A 220 108.09 15.87 76.46
N VAL A 221 107.66 17.09 76.74
CA VAL A 221 107.55 17.65 78.09
C VAL A 221 106.13 18.12 78.35
N GLY A 222 105.58 17.77 79.52
CA GLY A 222 104.20 18.12 79.89
C GLY A 222 103.13 17.30 79.14
N PRO A 223 101.84 17.61 79.41
CA PRO A 223 100.71 16.98 78.76
C PRO A 223 100.52 17.45 77.31
N VAL A 224 99.88 16.61 76.50
CA VAL A 224 99.28 17.03 75.21
C VAL A 224 98.15 18.02 75.52
N SER A 225 97.94 19.01 74.65
CA SER A 225 96.84 19.98 74.80
C SER A 225 95.47 19.29 74.83
N PRO A 226 94.43 19.95 75.39
CA PRO A 226 93.05 19.56 75.10
C PRO A 226 92.80 19.50 73.59
N SER A 227 91.94 18.57 73.17
CA SER A 227 91.49 18.49 71.78
C SER A 227 90.56 19.65 71.45
N VAL A 228 90.77 20.27 70.28
CA VAL A 228 89.86 21.24 69.69
C VAL A 228 89.29 20.64 68.40
N GLN A 229 87.98 20.43 68.41
CA GLN A 229 87.25 19.76 67.34
C GLN A 229 86.66 20.79 66.36
N VAL A 230 86.73 20.49 65.07
CA VAL A 230 85.85 21.07 64.05
C VAL A 230 84.96 19.99 63.44
N ASN A 231 83.74 20.35 63.04
CA ASN A 231 82.77 19.43 62.45
C ASN A 231 82.60 19.77 60.97
N VAL A 232 82.86 18.82 60.08
CA VAL A 232 82.67 19.04 58.65
C VAL A 232 81.16 19.12 58.34
N VAL A 233 80.74 20.18 57.65
CA VAL A 233 79.37 20.37 57.17
C VAL A 233 79.36 20.55 55.65
N GLU A 234 78.33 20.05 54.98
CA GLU A 234 78.23 20.12 53.51
C GLU A 234 76.80 20.49 53.07
N PRO A 235 76.62 21.20 51.94
CA PRO A 235 75.31 21.31 51.33
C PRO A 235 74.84 19.98 50.74
N SER A 236 73.53 19.73 50.74
CA SER A 236 72.98 18.48 50.21
C SER A 236 71.67 18.73 49.49
N ILE A 237 71.70 18.65 48.16
CA ILE A 237 70.54 18.66 47.28
C ILE A 237 70.50 17.32 46.57
N SER A 238 69.56 16.47 46.95
CA SER A 238 69.43 15.09 46.44
C SER A 238 67.99 14.70 46.14
N ASP A 239 67.13 15.71 45.97
CA ASP A 239 65.69 15.59 45.79
C ASP A 239 65.21 16.41 44.58
N VAL A 240 66.08 16.59 43.56
CA VAL A 240 65.65 17.19 42.30
C VAL A 240 64.51 16.34 41.74
N ASN A 241 63.37 16.98 41.54
CA ASN A 241 62.17 16.35 41.02
C ASN A 241 61.59 17.20 39.91
N LYS A 242 61.48 16.63 38.72
CA LYS A 242 60.96 17.26 37.53
C LYS A 242 59.63 16.63 37.17
N THR A 243 58.60 17.46 37.03
CA THR A 243 57.25 17.00 36.71
C THR A 243 56.63 17.79 35.55
N VAL A 244 55.67 17.17 34.88
CA VAL A 244 54.77 17.84 33.93
C VAL A 244 53.61 18.41 34.73
N LEU A 245 53.60 19.73 34.92
CA LEU A 245 52.56 20.42 35.67
C LEU A 245 51.28 20.61 34.84
N ALA A 246 51.42 20.88 33.54
CA ALA A 246 50.28 21.00 32.63
C ALA A 246 50.65 20.56 31.19
N PRO A 247 49.79 19.76 30.51
CA PRO A 247 48.64 19.07 31.08
C PRO A 247 49.07 17.96 32.04
N ALA A 248 48.32 17.76 33.14
CA ALA A 248 48.64 16.77 34.18
C ALA A 248 48.66 15.32 33.67
N SER A 249 48.03 15.04 32.53
CA SER A 249 48.05 13.73 31.86
C SER A 249 49.41 13.37 31.27
N ALA A 250 50.32 14.34 31.11
CA ALA A 250 51.53 14.24 30.30
C ALA A 250 51.26 13.70 28.87
N ARG A 251 50.04 13.92 28.36
CA ARG A 251 49.62 13.59 27.00
C ARG A 251 49.24 14.86 26.28
N VAL A 252 49.81 15.04 25.09
CA VAL A 252 49.75 16.29 24.34
C VAL A 252 49.63 16.02 22.84
N ASP A 253 49.06 16.97 22.11
CA ASP A 253 49.15 16.98 20.66
C ASP A 253 50.33 17.83 20.21
N ALA A 254 50.84 17.60 18.99
CA ALA A 254 51.87 18.44 18.41
C ALA A 254 51.39 19.92 18.37
N GLY A 255 52.27 20.86 18.66
CA GLY A 255 51.91 22.29 18.75
C GLY A 255 51.37 22.75 20.11
N GLN A 256 51.02 21.84 21.03
CA GLN A 256 50.54 22.21 22.36
C GLN A 256 51.67 22.67 23.30
N THR A 257 51.31 23.52 24.27
CA THR A 257 52.21 23.98 25.33
C THR A 257 52.22 23.01 26.51
N VAL A 258 53.42 22.71 27.01
CA VAL A 258 53.70 21.92 28.20
C VAL A 258 54.33 22.83 29.26
N ARG A 259 53.80 22.81 30.48
CA ARG A 259 54.40 23.46 31.65
C ARG A 259 55.18 22.43 32.46
N TYR A 260 56.47 22.63 32.63
CA TYR A 260 57.31 21.85 33.54
C TYR A 260 57.46 22.56 34.89
N GLU A 261 57.63 21.77 35.93
CA GLU A 261 58.04 22.22 37.27
C GLU A 261 59.25 21.39 37.71
N VAL A 262 60.32 22.06 38.15
CA VAL A 262 61.48 21.44 38.80
C VAL A 262 61.52 21.92 40.25
N THR A 263 61.49 20.98 41.19
CA THR A 263 61.60 21.25 42.63
C THR A 263 62.85 20.62 43.19
N TYR A 264 63.53 21.31 44.11
CA TYR A 264 64.63 20.74 44.89
C TYR A 264 64.79 21.50 46.20
N SER A 265 65.42 20.89 47.19
CA SER A 265 65.66 21.50 48.49
C SER A 265 67.07 21.21 49.00
N ASN A 266 67.61 22.14 49.80
CA ASN A 266 68.84 21.86 50.54
C ASN A 266 68.47 21.19 51.88
N ALA A 267 69.02 20.01 52.15
CA ALA A 267 68.66 19.18 53.28
C ALA A 267 68.85 19.94 54.61
N ASN A 268 67.90 19.78 55.52
CA ASN A 268 67.94 20.38 56.85
C ASN A 268 68.42 19.38 57.91
N THR A 269 69.73 19.19 57.99
CA THR A 269 70.35 18.29 58.98
C THR A 269 71.35 19.04 59.85
N ALA A 270 71.74 18.45 60.99
CA ALA A 270 72.76 19.03 61.86
C ALA A 270 74.14 19.17 61.19
N THR A 271 74.35 18.48 60.06
CA THR A 271 75.59 18.47 59.28
C THR A 271 75.45 19.20 57.94
N SER A 272 74.34 19.92 57.74
CA SER A 272 74.09 20.69 56.52
C SER A 272 74.63 22.12 56.63
N THR A 273 75.09 22.67 55.51
CA THR A 273 75.36 24.10 55.36
C THR A 273 74.72 24.65 54.08
N ASP A 274 74.88 25.95 53.85
CA ASP A 274 74.35 26.62 52.68
C ASP A 274 74.95 26.05 51.38
N ALA A 275 74.11 25.88 50.36
CA ALA A 275 74.55 25.58 49.01
C ALA A 275 74.72 26.88 48.24
N PHE A 276 75.85 27.08 47.58
CA PHE A 276 76.11 28.29 46.79
C PHE A 276 76.12 28.00 45.29
N ASN A 277 75.92 29.05 44.50
CA ASN A 277 75.91 28.98 43.02
C ASN A 277 75.05 27.82 42.48
N VAL A 278 73.87 27.60 43.06
CA VAL A 278 72.99 26.47 42.73
C VAL A 278 72.39 26.69 41.35
N ARG A 279 72.95 26.01 40.34
CA ARG A 279 72.65 26.20 38.93
C ARG A 279 71.82 25.04 38.38
N LEU A 280 70.59 25.36 37.97
CA LEU A 280 69.69 24.49 37.22
C LEU A 280 69.89 24.71 35.72
N VAL A 281 70.24 23.65 34.98
CA VAL A 281 70.31 23.61 33.52
C VAL A 281 69.39 22.54 32.96
N ASP A 282 68.49 22.91 32.05
CA ASP A 282 67.62 21.99 31.32
C ASP A 282 67.65 22.33 29.83
N THR A 283 68.21 21.43 29.01
CA THR A 283 68.29 21.63 27.55
C THR A 283 67.18 20.84 26.88
N LEU A 284 66.34 21.52 26.10
CA LEU A 284 65.19 20.92 25.47
C LEU A 284 65.60 19.90 24.38
N PRO A 285 64.98 18.71 24.34
CA PRO A 285 65.12 17.77 23.24
C PRO A 285 64.47 18.32 21.96
N ALA A 286 64.84 17.78 20.78
CA ALA A 286 64.45 18.29 19.45
C ALA A 286 62.94 18.49 19.21
N ASN A 287 62.07 17.77 19.92
CA ASN A 287 60.61 17.89 19.78
C ASN A 287 59.97 18.92 20.73
N LEU A 288 60.76 19.62 21.55
CA LEU A 288 60.33 20.72 22.41
C LEU A 288 61.07 22.01 22.01
N GLN A 289 60.38 23.15 22.08
CA GLN A 289 60.97 24.45 21.75
C GLN A 289 60.34 25.58 22.57
N GLY A 290 61.00 26.74 22.58
CA GLY A 290 60.39 27.99 23.03
C GLY A 290 60.13 28.03 24.52
N ILE A 291 61.20 27.94 25.33
CA ILE A 291 61.13 28.20 26.78
C ILE A 291 60.59 29.61 27.01
N ASN A 292 59.50 29.71 27.76
CA ASN A 292 58.84 30.95 28.16
C ASN A 292 58.33 30.85 29.60
N ASN A 293 57.86 31.97 30.16
CA ASN A 293 57.22 32.02 31.48
C ASN A 293 58.04 31.39 32.62
N VAL A 294 59.36 31.60 32.61
CA VAL A 294 60.24 31.10 33.68
C VAL A 294 59.92 31.81 35.00
N GLN A 295 59.50 31.04 36.00
CA GLN A 295 59.17 31.52 37.34
C GLN A 295 60.05 30.79 38.36
N VAL A 296 60.72 31.56 39.23
CA VAL A 296 61.51 31.03 40.35
C VAL A 296 60.79 31.33 41.66
N LEU A 297 60.52 30.30 42.45
CA LEU A 297 59.90 30.41 43.76
C LEU A 297 60.84 29.82 44.82
N ARG A 298 60.84 30.43 46.00
CA ARG A 298 61.46 29.93 47.22
C ARG A 298 60.39 29.76 48.28
N ASN A 299 60.30 28.58 48.88
CA ASN A 299 59.30 28.22 49.89
C ASN A 299 57.86 28.58 49.44
N GLY A 300 57.56 28.32 48.16
CA GLY A 300 56.27 28.61 47.53
C GLY A 300 56.01 30.08 47.16
N SER A 301 56.92 31.00 47.45
CA SER A 301 56.78 32.42 47.11
C SER A 301 57.68 32.81 45.94
N THR A 302 57.17 33.57 44.98
CA THR A 302 58.00 34.07 43.86
C THR A 302 59.06 35.03 44.39
N ILE A 303 60.31 34.83 43.98
CA ILE A 303 61.43 35.72 44.31
C ILE A 303 61.83 36.54 43.08
N THR A 304 62.31 37.77 43.31
CA THR A 304 62.69 38.72 42.24
C THR A 304 64.19 39.07 42.27
N SER A 305 64.93 38.59 43.25
CA SER A 305 66.37 38.79 43.43
C SER A 305 67.01 37.55 44.07
N GLY A 306 68.34 37.45 44.05
CA GLY A 306 69.09 36.30 44.60
C GLY A 306 69.24 35.13 43.62
N TYR A 307 68.97 35.37 42.35
CA TYR A 307 69.24 34.45 41.25
C TYR A 307 69.53 35.21 39.96
N THR A 308 70.24 34.55 39.05
CA THR A 308 70.48 34.97 37.68
C THR A 308 69.77 33.99 36.74
N ASN A 309 69.07 34.52 35.73
CA ASN A 309 68.42 33.71 34.71
C ASN A 309 68.95 34.13 33.32
N VAL A 310 69.69 33.22 32.68
CA VAL A 310 70.26 33.40 31.33
C VAL A 310 69.68 32.40 30.34
N SER A 311 68.45 31.94 30.60
CA SER A 311 67.74 30.99 29.75
C SER A 311 67.59 31.50 28.31
N SER A 312 67.72 30.59 27.36
CA SER A 312 67.44 30.79 25.93
C SER A 312 66.14 30.08 25.54
N SER A 313 65.76 30.13 24.25
CA SER A 313 64.59 29.41 23.76
C SER A 313 64.70 27.88 23.82
N THR A 314 65.91 27.33 24.01
CA THR A 314 66.19 25.89 23.99
C THR A 314 66.87 25.38 25.25
N THR A 315 67.30 26.27 26.15
CA THR A 315 67.99 25.88 27.38
C THR A 315 67.53 26.77 28.54
N LEU A 316 66.94 26.17 29.56
CA LEU A 316 66.71 26.81 30.85
C LEU A 316 68.04 26.85 31.60
N ASP A 317 68.44 28.02 32.08
CA ASP A 317 69.68 28.21 32.84
C ASP A 317 69.44 29.25 33.94
N VAL A 318 69.24 28.75 35.16
CA VAL A 318 68.89 29.54 36.34
C VAL A 318 69.88 29.21 37.45
N THR A 319 70.60 30.22 37.94
CA THR A 319 71.57 30.07 39.03
C THR A 319 71.13 30.88 40.24
N LEU A 320 70.99 30.25 41.40
CA LEU A 320 70.75 30.94 42.68
C LEU A 320 72.06 31.16 43.40
N ASP A 321 72.23 32.34 43.99
CA ASP A 321 73.47 32.70 44.68
C ASP A 321 73.69 31.81 45.92
N GLN A 322 72.61 31.50 46.63
CA GLN A 322 72.59 30.73 47.88
C GLN A 322 71.24 30.04 48.08
N VAL A 323 71.27 28.80 48.59
CA VAL A 323 70.11 28.03 49.07
C VAL A 323 70.42 27.52 50.47
N ALA A 324 69.76 28.10 51.48
CA ALA A 324 69.99 27.75 52.87
C ALA A 324 69.38 26.38 53.22
N PRO A 325 69.85 25.69 54.28
CA PRO A 325 69.18 24.49 54.78
C PRO A 325 67.68 24.71 54.98
N ALA A 326 66.87 23.76 54.53
CA ALA A 326 65.40 23.79 54.49
C ALA A 326 64.74 24.66 53.41
N ASP A 327 65.48 25.47 52.64
CA ASP A 327 64.87 26.19 51.52
C ASP A 327 64.44 25.20 50.43
N VAL A 328 63.20 25.33 49.98
CA VAL A 328 62.62 24.61 48.83
C VAL A 328 62.56 25.57 47.64
N ILE A 329 63.23 25.21 46.56
CA ILE A 329 63.23 25.95 45.31
C ILE A 329 62.28 25.27 44.31
N ILE A 330 61.48 26.07 43.63
CA ILE A 330 60.55 25.62 42.58
C ILE A 330 60.80 26.48 41.35
N ILE A 331 61.12 25.86 40.22
CA ILE A 331 61.29 26.55 38.93
C ILE A 331 60.25 26.02 37.96
N ARG A 332 59.36 26.89 37.49
CA ARG A 332 58.32 26.58 36.49
C ARG A 332 58.64 27.25 35.17
N TYR A 333 58.36 26.57 34.06
CA TYR A 333 58.52 27.16 32.73
C TYR A 333 57.65 26.43 31.70
N ASP A 334 57.27 27.15 30.66
CA ASP A 334 56.44 26.66 29.56
C ASP A 334 57.32 26.38 28.34
N VAL A 335 57.02 25.29 27.62
CA VAL A 335 57.63 24.94 26.34
C VAL A 335 56.55 24.48 25.36
N GLN A 336 56.80 24.55 24.07
CA GLN A 336 55.89 24.06 23.05
C GLN A 336 56.39 22.73 22.48
N VAL A 337 55.49 21.75 22.34
CA VAL A 337 55.75 20.57 21.50
C VAL A 337 55.78 21.03 20.04
N THR A 338 56.84 20.72 19.31
CA THR A 338 56.97 21.15 17.91
C THR A 338 55.84 20.58 17.03
N ASN A 339 55.43 21.33 16.01
CA ASN A 339 54.43 20.88 15.03
C ASN A 339 54.89 19.64 14.22
N THR A 340 56.21 19.39 14.20
CA THR A 340 56.85 18.23 13.55
C THR A 340 56.92 17.00 14.43
N ALA A 341 56.53 17.08 15.71
CA ALA A 341 56.56 15.93 16.60
C ALA A 341 55.70 14.78 16.02
N PRO A 342 56.27 13.57 15.87
CA PRO A 342 55.52 12.42 15.36
C PRO A 342 54.39 12.04 16.33
N ALA A 343 53.24 11.63 15.80
CA ALA A 343 52.18 11.02 16.61
C ALA A 343 52.73 9.76 17.30
N GLY A 344 52.45 9.59 18.60
CA GLY A 344 52.95 8.47 19.41
C GLY A 344 54.35 8.65 20.00
N ALA A 345 55.05 9.75 19.72
CA ALA A 345 56.39 9.97 20.26
C ALA A 345 56.37 10.20 21.78
N ALA A 346 57.29 9.55 22.51
CA ALA A 346 57.60 9.86 23.90
C ALA A 346 58.78 10.85 23.94
N ILE A 347 58.57 12.02 24.53
CA ILE A 347 59.56 13.10 24.59
C ILE A 347 60.01 13.29 26.03
N THR A 348 61.21 12.84 26.35
CA THR A 348 61.83 12.93 27.68
C THR A 348 62.69 14.19 27.78
N ASN A 349 62.44 15.02 28.78
CA ASN A 349 63.19 16.24 29.07
C ASN A 349 63.90 16.13 30.43
N GLN A 350 65.19 16.43 30.50
CA GLN A 350 66.03 16.26 31.69
C GLN A 350 66.58 17.61 32.19
N ALA A 351 66.45 17.82 33.50
CA ALA A 351 67.02 18.97 34.21
C ALA A 351 68.15 18.51 35.13
N ASN A 352 69.21 19.32 35.22
CA ASN A 352 70.40 19.05 36.04
C ASN A 352 70.64 20.22 36.98
N VAL A 353 70.94 19.95 38.25
CA VAL A 353 71.33 20.93 39.26
C VAL A 353 72.77 20.67 39.68
N THR A 354 73.59 21.71 39.73
CA THR A 354 74.96 21.69 40.27
C THR A 354 75.14 22.80 41.30
N TYR A 355 75.93 22.60 42.34
CA TYR A 355 76.11 23.60 43.41
C TYR A 355 77.50 23.53 44.08
N THR A 356 77.82 24.51 44.93
CA THR A 356 79.14 24.66 45.57
C THR A 356 79.06 24.74 47.11
N SER A 357 80.13 24.29 47.80
CA SER A 357 80.24 24.36 49.28
C SER A 357 80.54 25.76 49.81
N LEU A 358 81.23 26.59 49.03
CA LEU A 358 81.64 27.94 49.40
C LEU A 358 81.10 28.97 48.39
N PRO A 359 80.91 30.24 48.79
CA PRO A 359 80.49 31.30 47.89
C PRO A 359 81.61 31.69 46.91
N GLY A 360 81.26 31.96 45.66
CA GLY A 360 82.22 32.35 44.62
C GLY A 360 83.21 31.25 44.21
N THR A 361 84.30 31.63 43.52
CA THR A 361 85.28 30.69 42.93
C THR A 361 86.50 30.40 43.80
N ASN A 362 86.58 30.98 45.01
CA ASN A 362 87.66 30.74 45.98
C ASN A 362 87.18 31.01 47.43
N GLY A 363 85.90 30.78 47.72
CA GLY A 363 85.30 31.16 49.01
C GLY A 363 85.28 32.68 49.26
N THR A 364 85.08 33.08 50.52
CA THR A 364 85.04 34.48 50.91
C THR A 364 86.43 35.12 50.83
N THR A 365 86.65 35.98 49.83
CA THR A 365 87.97 36.57 49.50
C THR A 365 88.49 37.59 50.51
N SER A 366 87.65 38.07 51.44
CA SER A 366 88.04 38.96 52.54
C SER A 366 87.58 38.34 53.85
N ASN A 367 88.33 37.34 54.32
CA ASN A 367 87.98 36.57 55.51
C ASN A 367 88.93 36.82 56.71
N PRO A 368 88.50 36.50 57.95
CA PRO A 368 89.27 36.80 59.16
C PRO A 368 90.57 36.00 59.34
N THR A 369 90.82 34.95 58.55
CA THR A 369 92.03 34.12 58.68
C THR A 369 93.24 34.74 57.98
N GLY A 370 93.00 35.63 57.00
CA GLY A 370 94.02 36.24 56.15
C GLY A 370 94.51 35.35 55.00
N SER A 371 94.05 34.10 54.91
CA SER A 371 94.41 33.13 53.88
C SER A 371 93.34 33.03 52.78
N SER A 372 93.72 32.48 51.62
CA SER A 372 92.81 32.16 50.51
C SER A 372 92.66 30.65 50.36
N THR A 373 91.49 30.21 49.93
CA THR A 373 91.26 28.80 49.60
C THR A 373 92.02 28.39 48.33
N GLY A 374 92.12 27.10 48.06
CA GLY A 374 92.72 26.58 46.83
C GLY A 374 91.84 26.76 45.60
N ALA A 375 92.34 26.33 44.43
CA ALA A 375 91.57 26.40 43.19
C ALA A 375 90.28 25.56 43.25
N ALA A 376 89.21 26.11 42.69
CA ALA A 376 87.95 25.44 42.36
C ALA A 376 88.12 23.98 41.92
N GLY A 377 87.43 23.05 42.55
CA GLY A 377 87.50 21.62 42.24
C GLY A 377 88.79 20.91 42.70
N GLY A 378 89.83 21.63 43.14
CA GLY A 378 91.09 21.06 43.63
C GLY A 378 91.01 20.46 45.04
N LEU A 379 92.12 19.95 45.60
CA LEU A 379 92.10 19.32 46.94
C LEU A 379 91.72 20.29 48.07
N THR A 380 91.96 21.58 47.92
CA THR A 380 91.84 22.59 48.99
C THR A 380 90.92 23.76 48.62
N GLY A 381 90.15 23.65 47.53
CA GLY A 381 89.23 24.70 47.08
C GLY A 381 87.75 24.34 47.30
N GLU A 382 86.85 25.20 46.84
CA GLU A 382 85.41 24.95 46.80
C GLU A 382 85.04 23.86 45.79
N ARG A 383 83.94 23.15 46.02
CA ARG A 383 83.42 22.11 45.11
C ARG A 383 82.55 22.75 44.05
N THR A 384 82.60 22.29 42.80
CA THR A 384 81.89 22.90 41.66
C THR A 384 80.82 22.00 41.04
N GLY A 385 80.63 20.79 41.58
CA GLY A 385 79.67 19.83 41.05
C GLY A 385 80.15 19.10 39.79
N SER A 386 81.47 18.94 39.59
CA SER A 386 82.04 18.33 38.39
C SER A 386 82.98 17.14 38.67
N GLY A 387 82.37 16.00 39.05
CA GLY A 387 82.92 14.64 38.95
C GLY A 387 84.19 14.31 39.75
N GLY A 388 84.01 13.73 40.94
CA GLY A 388 85.05 13.59 41.97
C GLY A 388 84.43 13.31 43.35
N VAL A 389 85.24 13.42 44.41
CA VAL A 389 84.79 13.24 45.80
C VAL A 389 84.11 14.51 46.30
N ASN A 390 82.97 14.37 46.98
CA ASN A 390 82.13 15.47 47.48
C ASN A 390 81.73 16.47 46.38
N ASP A 391 81.40 15.93 45.20
CA ASP A 391 80.80 16.71 44.12
C ASP A 391 79.29 16.76 44.23
N TYR A 392 78.79 17.96 44.06
CA TYR A 392 77.43 18.38 44.36
C TYR A 392 76.61 18.58 43.09
N ALA A 393 75.92 17.52 42.68
CA ALA A 393 75.03 17.54 41.54
C ALA A 393 73.88 16.56 41.72
N ASP A 394 72.73 16.87 41.12
CA ASP A 394 71.56 16.00 41.05
C ASP A 394 70.76 16.29 39.77
N SER A 395 69.90 15.37 39.33
CA SER A 395 69.17 15.51 38.07
C SER A 395 67.89 14.71 38.08
N ASP A 396 66.87 15.19 37.35
CA ASP A 396 65.65 14.42 37.12
C ASP A 396 65.04 14.72 35.74
N GLN A 397 64.17 13.83 35.28
CA GLN A 397 63.57 13.89 33.95
C GLN A 397 62.05 13.68 33.99
N ALA A 398 61.35 14.33 33.04
CA ALA A 398 59.92 14.18 32.85
C ALA A 398 59.60 13.90 31.37
N THR A 399 58.65 13.00 31.13
CA THR A 399 58.27 12.58 29.77
C THR A 399 56.85 13.03 29.42
N VAL A 400 56.66 13.57 28.21
CA VAL A 400 55.34 13.80 27.61
C VAL A 400 55.14 12.90 26.39
N ASN A 401 53.92 12.40 26.19
CA ASN A 401 53.57 11.52 25.08
C ASN A 401 52.69 12.24 24.06
N VAL A 402 53.09 12.22 22.79
CA VAL A 402 52.28 12.74 21.68
C VAL A 402 51.16 11.76 21.39
N GLN A 403 49.91 12.23 21.36
CA GLN A 403 48.75 11.35 21.21
C GLN A 403 48.64 10.74 19.79
N THR A 404 48.02 9.55 19.72
CA THR A 404 47.66 8.85 18.48
C THR A 404 46.17 8.60 18.44
N HIS A 405 45.61 8.60 17.23
CA HIS A 405 44.21 8.29 16.98
C HIS A 405 44.06 7.26 15.87
N THR A 406 42.93 6.57 15.85
CA THR A 406 42.64 5.52 14.87
C THR A 406 41.22 5.68 14.32
N VAL A 407 41.04 5.46 13.02
CA VAL A 407 39.75 5.34 12.36
C VAL A 407 39.69 3.96 11.69
N SER A 408 38.70 3.14 12.03
CA SER A 408 38.56 1.77 11.53
C SER A 408 37.10 1.34 11.35
N GLY A 409 36.89 0.30 10.54
CA GLY A 409 35.59 -0.33 10.31
C GLY A 409 35.69 -1.51 9.35
N PHE A 410 34.54 -1.89 8.78
CA PHE A 410 34.39 -3.05 7.90
C PHE A 410 33.64 -2.70 6.61
N VAL A 411 34.00 -3.34 5.50
CA VAL A 411 33.15 -3.46 4.30
C VAL A 411 32.61 -4.88 4.24
N TYR A 412 31.30 -5.06 4.11
CA TYR A 412 30.66 -6.37 4.30
C TYR A 412 29.39 -6.53 3.47
N HIS A 413 29.01 -7.77 3.17
CA HIS A 413 27.72 -8.08 2.57
C HIS A 413 26.63 -7.97 3.63
N ASP A 414 25.78 -6.96 3.49
CA ASP A 414 24.59 -6.76 4.31
C ASP A 414 23.39 -7.46 3.65
N GLN A 415 22.88 -8.51 4.29
CA GLN A 415 21.80 -9.31 3.72
C GLN A 415 20.41 -8.70 3.92
N ASN A 416 20.21 -8.01 5.04
CA ASN A 416 18.93 -7.42 5.42
C ASN A 416 18.91 -5.89 5.26
N ASN A 417 20.02 -5.31 4.78
CA ASN A 417 20.20 -3.89 4.52
C ASN A 417 19.88 -3.04 5.76
N ASN A 418 20.32 -3.48 6.94
CA ASN A 418 20.08 -2.80 8.21
C ASN A 418 21.23 -1.86 8.62
N GLY A 419 22.32 -1.86 7.85
CA GLY A 419 23.53 -1.07 8.10
C GLY A 419 24.33 -1.50 9.33
N LEU A 420 24.02 -2.66 9.92
CA LEU A 420 24.71 -3.23 11.07
C LEU A 420 25.61 -4.40 10.66
N PHE A 421 26.86 -4.34 11.11
CA PHE A 421 27.79 -5.45 10.94
C PHE A 421 27.47 -6.58 11.93
N ASP A 422 26.64 -7.52 11.50
CA ASP A 422 26.21 -8.69 12.28
C ASP A 422 27.21 -9.87 12.09
N GLU A 423 28.20 -10.02 12.97
CA GLU A 423 29.32 -10.99 12.79
C GLU A 423 28.90 -12.47 12.61
N ALA A 424 27.68 -12.86 13.00
CA ALA A 424 27.19 -14.22 12.86
C ALA A 424 26.57 -14.55 11.48
N ALA A 425 26.23 -13.53 10.68
CA ALA A 425 25.48 -13.68 9.42
C ALA A 425 26.12 -12.94 8.22
N THR A 426 27.13 -12.11 8.45
CA THR A 426 27.74 -11.26 7.42
C THR A 426 29.07 -11.80 6.92
N ASN A 427 29.29 -11.71 5.61
CA ASN A 427 30.57 -12.02 4.98
C ASN A 427 31.32 -10.72 4.70
N GLY A 428 32.49 -10.54 5.32
CA GLY A 428 33.37 -9.41 5.01
C GLY A 428 33.86 -9.44 3.56
N ILE A 429 33.93 -8.28 2.92
CA ILE A 429 34.35 -8.15 1.53
C ILE A 429 35.81 -7.67 1.49
N GLY A 430 36.71 -8.55 1.07
CA GLY A 430 38.13 -8.25 1.00
C GLY A 430 38.56 -7.53 -0.27
N SER A 431 39.72 -6.86 -0.21
CA SER A 431 40.32 -6.13 -1.33
C SER A 431 39.49 -4.92 -1.82
N VAL A 432 38.61 -4.38 -0.99
CA VAL A 432 37.91 -3.11 -1.25
C VAL A 432 38.83 -1.97 -0.88
N THR A 433 38.90 -0.94 -1.73
CA THR A 433 39.72 0.24 -1.45
C THR A 433 38.94 1.21 -0.58
N VAL A 434 39.46 1.50 0.61
CA VAL A 434 38.97 2.55 1.51
C VAL A 434 39.99 3.68 1.56
N GLN A 435 39.53 4.91 1.50
CA GLN A 435 40.33 6.13 1.53
C GLN A 435 39.96 6.97 2.76
N LEU A 436 40.98 7.52 3.42
CA LEU A 436 40.82 8.54 4.45
C LEU A 436 41.37 9.85 3.91
N THR A 437 40.51 10.85 3.75
CA THR A 437 40.92 12.21 3.32
C THR A 437 40.60 13.22 4.41
N GLY A 438 41.23 14.39 4.41
CA GLY A 438 40.92 15.45 5.38
C GLY A 438 42.08 16.38 5.69
N THR A 439 42.00 17.06 6.83
CA THR A 439 43.06 17.92 7.36
C THR A 439 43.33 17.66 8.83
N ASP A 440 44.58 17.55 9.23
CA ASP A 440 44.95 17.52 10.64
C ASP A 440 44.70 18.90 11.32
N HIS A 441 44.77 18.95 12.65
CA HIS A 441 44.57 20.16 13.46
C HIS A 441 45.61 21.26 13.21
N LEU A 442 46.69 20.96 12.49
CA LEU A 442 47.70 21.91 12.05
C LEU A 442 47.41 22.42 10.63
N GLY A 443 46.33 21.94 10.00
CA GLY A 443 45.90 22.31 8.65
C GLY A 443 46.58 21.51 7.53
N ASN A 444 47.36 20.47 7.84
CA ASN A 444 48.01 19.64 6.82
C ASN A 444 47.00 18.68 6.20
N THR A 445 47.00 18.59 4.87
CA THR A 445 46.16 17.62 4.15
C THR A 445 46.59 16.18 4.46
N VAL A 446 45.62 15.33 4.73
CA VAL A 446 45.77 13.88 4.89
C VAL A 446 45.03 13.18 3.75
N SER A 447 45.70 12.24 3.10
CA SER A 447 45.15 11.38 2.06
C SER A 447 45.82 10.02 2.17
N LEU A 448 45.12 9.06 2.77
CA LEU A 448 45.56 7.69 2.98
C LEU A 448 44.62 6.74 2.26
N SER A 449 45.12 5.58 1.88
CA SER A 449 44.32 4.53 1.26
C SER A 449 44.76 3.16 1.78
N GLN A 450 43.79 2.26 1.94
CA GLN A 450 44.00 0.90 2.41
C GLN A 450 43.04 -0.05 1.70
N LEU A 451 43.49 -1.30 1.48
CA LEU A 451 42.63 -2.40 1.07
C LEU A 451 42.07 -3.12 2.29
N THR A 452 40.78 -3.48 2.25
CA THR A 452 40.17 -4.32 3.29
C THR A 452 40.79 -5.71 3.33
N SER A 453 40.88 -6.29 4.52
CA SER A 453 41.32 -7.69 4.72
C SER A 453 40.29 -8.68 4.17
N GLY A 454 40.61 -9.98 4.12
CA GLY A 454 39.63 -11.02 3.76
C GLY A 454 38.40 -11.11 4.67
N THR A 455 38.40 -10.43 5.81
CA THR A 455 37.24 -10.28 6.72
C THR A 455 36.56 -8.92 6.58
N GLY A 456 36.90 -8.12 5.56
CA GLY A 456 36.32 -6.79 5.33
C GLY A 456 36.94 -5.65 6.14
N ALA A 457 37.89 -5.91 7.04
CA ALA A 457 38.39 -4.91 7.99
C ALA A 457 39.39 -3.91 7.37
N TYR A 458 39.30 -2.64 7.75
CA TYR A 458 40.30 -1.58 7.46
C TYR A 458 40.62 -0.73 8.70
N SER A 459 41.79 -0.09 8.75
CA SER A 459 42.21 0.74 9.89
C SER A 459 43.33 1.75 9.57
N PHE A 460 43.04 3.03 9.74
CA PHE A 460 44.00 4.12 9.66
C PHE A 460 44.49 4.49 11.06
N THR A 461 45.74 4.14 11.37
CA THR A 461 46.37 4.39 12.69
C THR A 461 47.31 5.60 12.67
N ASN A 462 47.75 6.05 13.85
CA ASN A 462 48.72 7.15 14.04
C ASN A 462 48.22 8.50 13.50
N LEU A 463 46.90 8.72 13.54
CA LEU A 463 46.29 9.96 13.11
C LEU A 463 46.46 11.04 14.18
N ARG A 464 46.70 12.26 13.71
CA ARG A 464 46.63 13.48 14.54
C ARG A 464 45.17 13.87 14.75
N PRO A 465 44.84 14.69 15.75
CA PRO A 465 43.57 15.40 15.76
C PRO A 465 43.35 16.15 14.44
N GLY A 466 42.11 16.33 14.00
CA GLY A 466 41.78 16.81 12.66
C GLY A 466 40.36 16.46 12.23
N THR A 467 39.98 16.90 11.03
CA THR A 467 38.71 16.53 10.39
C THR A 467 39.00 15.61 9.22
N TYR A 468 38.40 14.43 9.23
CA TYR A 468 38.63 13.37 8.27
C TYR A 468 37.31 12.88 7.67
N THR A 469 37.36 12.37 6.46
CA THR A 469 36.26 11.71 5.74
C THR A 469 36.75 10.33 5.32
N VAL A 470 35.92 9.31 5.54
CA VAL A 470 36.21 7.95 5.08
C VAL A 470 35.36 7.66 3.86
N THR A 471 35.98 7.27 2.76
CA THR A 471 35.30 6.97 1.50
C THR A 471 35.69 5.59 1.01
N GLU A 472 34.73 4.74 0.69
CA GLU A 472 35.00 3.50 -0.02
C GLU A 472 34.91 3.68 -1.54
N LEU A 473 35.58 2.79 -2.27
CA LEU A 473 35.33 2.61 -3.70
C LEU A 473 34.42 1.39 -3.88
N GLN A 474 33.23 1.63 -4.43
CA GLN A 474 32.19 0.61 -4.63
C GLN A 474 32.78 -0.73 -5.13
N PRO A 475 32.62 -1.83 -4.37
CA PRO A 475 33.06 -3.14 -4.83
C PRO A 475 32.29 -3.59 -6.06
N SER A 476 33.01 -4.13 -7.06
CA SER A 476 32.38 -4.60 -8.29
C SER A 476 31.42 -5.76 -8.03
N GLY A 477 30.21 -5.69 -8.59
CA GLY A 477 29.19 -6.73 -8.43
C GLY A 477 28.28 -6.55 -7.20
N TYR A 478 28.48 -5.47 -6.44
CA TYR A 478 27.62 -5.07 -5.34
C TYR A 478 26.92 -3.74 -5.63
N PHE A 479 25.73 -3.55 -5.06
CA PHE A 479 25.08 -2.26 -4.93
C PHE A 479 25.40 -1.66 -3.56
N ASN A 480 25.52 -0.34 -3.49
CA ASN A 480 25.68 0.36 -2.22
C ASN A 480 24.46 0.14 -1.32
N GLY A 481 24.64 -0.34 -0.10
CA GLY A 481 23.58 -0.51 0.88
C GLY A 481 23.57 0.59 1.92
N GLN A 482 23.07 0.26 3.11
CA GLN A 482 23.10 1.17 4.24
C GLN A 482 24.47 1.15 4.91
N ASP A 483 25.10 2.32 4.96
CA ASP A 483 26.36 2.51 5.66
C ASP A 483 26.15 2.94 7.11
N SER A 484 27.12 2.69 7.99
CA SER A 484 27.06 3.13 9.39
C SER A 484 28.30 3.92 9.79
N ILE A 485 28.07 5.16 10.22
CA ILE A 485 29.12 6.03 10.76
C ILE A 485 29.45 5.60 12.19
N GLY A 486 30.74 5.36 12.44
CA GLY A 486 31.25 5.02 13.76
C GLY A 486 31.27 6.22 14.71
N SER A 487 31.10 5.98 16.01
CA SER A 487 31.19 7.02 17.05
C SER A 487 32.54 6.94 17.80
N PRO A 488 33.15 8.09 18.17
CA PRO A 488 34.33 8.12 19.03
C PRO A 488 34.10 7.60 20.46
N THR A 489 32.85 7.35 20.89
CA THR A 489 32.51 6.92 22.26
C THR A 489 31.41 5.84 22.36
N HIS A 490 31.38 4.88 21.43
CA HIS A 490 30.43 3.74 21.30
C HIS A 490 29.22 3.98 20.39
N GLY A 491 28.99 2.98 19.52
CA GLY A 491 27.73 2.64 18.86
C GLY A 491 27.40 3.47 17.63
N GLY A 492 27.50 2.87 16.43
CA GLY A 492 27.04 3.47 15.20
C GLY A 492 25.56 3.85 15.31
N THR A 493 25.28 5.14 15.26
CA THR A 493 23.91 5.62 15.06
C THR A 493 23.65 5.54 13.56
N ASN A 494 22.64 4.75 13.16
CA ASN A 494 22.17 4.53 11.79
C ASN A 494 22.06 5.85 11.01
N ALA A 495 23.16 6.28 10.40
CA ALA A 495 23.12 7.31 9.39
C ALA A 495 22.80 6.55 8.11
N ASN A 496 21.52 6.51 7.76
CA ASN A 496 20.98 5.88 6.56
C ASN A 496 21.50 6.63 5.32
N VAL A 497 22.81 6.52 5.05
CA VAL A 497 23.49 7.19 3.95
C VAL A 497 23.79 6.12 2.94
N TYR A 498 23.07 6.13 1.83
CA TYR A 498 23.44 5.41 0.61
C TYR A 498 24.59 6.17 -0.09
N ASP A 499 25.71 6.36 0.61
CA ASP A 499 26.86 7.13 0.12
C ASP A 499 28.15 6.44 0.53
N ASN A 500 28.92 6.03 -0.47
CA ASN A 500 30.28 5.51 -0.31
C ASN A 500 31.21 6.48 0.43
N SER A 501 30.79 7.71 0.76
CA SER A 501 31.46 8.63 1.67
C SER A 501 30.74 8.74 3.03
N LEU A 502 31.30 8.10 4.06
CA LEU A 502 30.93 8.36 5.45
C LEU A 502 31.31 9.81 5.79
N GLY A 503 30.35 10.59 6.28
CA GLY A 503 30.48 12.03 6.53
C GLY A 503 31.71 12.46 7.36
N THR A 504 31.92 13.77 7.50
CA THR A 504 33.10 14.31 8.18
C THR A 504 33.15 13.93 9.66
N TYR A 505 34.20 13.22 10.04
CA TYR A 505 34.57 12.87 11.41
C TYR A 505 35.61 13.85 11.97
N SER A 506 35.33 14.49 13.10
CA SER A 506 36.26 15.42 13.76
C SER A 506 36.88 14.81 15.02
N ILE A 507 38.21 14.69 15.03
CA ILE A 507 39.03 14.36 16.19
C ILE A 507 39.44 15.66 16.87
N ALA A 508 38.90 15.92 18.06
CA ALA A 508 39.22 17.12 18.82
C ALA A 508 40.61 17.05 19.49
N THR A 509 41.30 18.19 19.56
CA THR A 509 42.56 18.34 20.30
C THR A 509 42.35 18.12 21.80
N GLY A 510 43.32 17.50 22.47
CA GLY A 510 43.29 17.26 23.93
C GLY A 510 42.43 16.06 24.37
N THR A 511 41.87 15.31 23.43
CA THR A 511 41.13 14.07 23.71
C THR A 511 42.10 12.92 23.95
N VAL A 512 41.99 12.23 25.08
CA VAL A 512 42.80 11.02 25.37
C VAL A 512 42.40 9.89 24.41
N SER A 513 43.20 9.66 23.37
CA SER A 513 43.07 8.53 22.42
C SER A 513 41.63 8.27 21.99
N SER A 514 41.06 9.13 21.13
CA SER A 514 39.79 8.81 20.49
C SER A 514 40.01 7.84 19.31
N THR A 515 39.31 6.72 19.36
CA THR A 515 39.23 5.76 18.26
C THR A 515 37.84 5.84 17.65
N SER A 516 37.72 6.17 16.37
CA SER A 516 36.48 5.96 15.64
C SER A 516 36.48 4.52 15.14
N VAL A 517 35.62 3.69 15.71
CA VAL A 517 35.46 2.28 15.31
C VAL A 517 34.06 2.08 14.75
N ASN A 518 33.87 1.02 13.96
CA ASN A 518 32.60 0.67 13.33
C ASN A 518 32.13 1.72 12.31
N ASN A 519 33.07 2.27 11.54
CA ASN A 519 32.77 3.04 10.33
C ASN A 519 32.54 2.03 9.20
N ASN A 520 31.35 1.47 9.09
CA ASN A 520 31.13 0.30 8.25
C ASN A 520 30.38 0.66 6.96
N PHE A 521 30.72 -0.04 5.89
CA PHE A 521 30.06 0.06 4.58
C PHE A 521 29.29 -1.22 4.31
N GLY A 522 27.97 -1.10 4.18
CA GLY A 522 27.05 -2.23 4.00
C GLY A 522 26.74 -2.42 2.54
N GLU A 523 27.15 -3.55 1.95
CA GLU A 523 27.05 -3.79 0.52
C GLU A 523 26.00 -4.84 0.19
N LEU A 524 25.29 -4.67 -0.93
CA LEU A 524 24.19 -5.55 -1.34
C LEU A 524 24.54 -6.36 -2.59
N LEU A 525 24.25 -7.66 -2.60
CA LEU A 525 24.31 -8.47 -3.80
C LEU A 525 23.02 -8.32 -4.62
N PRO A 526 23.09 -8.36 -5.96
CA PRO A 526 21.91 -8.37 -6.81
C PRO A 526 21.00 -9.57 -6.52
N ALA A 527 19.71 -9.30 -6.40
CA ALA A 527 18.65 -10.29 -6.23
C ALA A 527 18.01 -10.69 -7.58
N THR A 528 17.27 -11.79 -7.56
CA THR A 528 16.54 -12.30 -8.73
C THR A 528 15.12 -12.70 -8.35
N ILE A 529 14.15 -12.42 -9.22
CA ILE A 529 12.80 -12.99 -9.18
C ILE A 529 12.63 -13.88 -10.40
N GLU A 530 12.16 -15.10 -10.19
CA GLU A 530 11.93 -16.06 -11.26
C GLU A 530 10.66 -16.88 -11.04
N GLY A 531 10.18 -17.46 -12.14
CA GLY A 531 8.97 -18.26 -12.19
C GLY A 531 8.74 -18.88 -13.55
N VAL A 532 7.63 -19.61 -13.67
CA VAL A 532 7.19 -20.23 -14.92
C VAL A 532 5.72 -19.92 -15.21
N VAL A 533 5.36 -19.94 -16.49
CA VAL A 533 3.96 -20.03 -16.93
C VAL A 533 3.72 -21.45 -17.45
N TYR A 534 2.65 -22.11 -17.00
CA TYR A 534 2.41 -23.52 -17.28
C TYR A 534 0.92 -23.85 -17.41
N VAL A 535 0.60 -24.97 -18.06
CA VAL A 535 -0.77 -25.47 -18.21
C VAL A 535 -1.21 -26.20 -16.96
N ASP A 536 -2.05 -25.58 -16.13
CA ASP A 536 -2.62 -26.16 -14.93
C ASP A 536 -3.96 -26.86 -15.22
N ALA A 537 -3.87 -28.09 -15.74
CA ALA A 537 -5.05 -28.87 -16.15
C ALA A 537 -5.99 -29.28 -14.99
N ASN A 538 -5.58 -29.12 -13.72
CA ASN A 538 -6.43 -29.43 -12.57
C ASN A 538 -6.73 -28.20 -11.70
N ASN A 539 -6.26 -27.02 -12.12
CA ASN A 539 -6.42 -25.73 -11.46
C ASN A 539 -6.08 -25.78 -9.95
N ASN A 540 -4.96 -26.44 -9.59
CA ASN A 540 -4.50 -26.55 -8.20
C ASN A 540 -3.46 -25.48 -7.81
N GLY A 541 -3.00 -24.67 -8.78
CA GLY A 541 -1.99 -23.63 -8.65
C GLY A 541 -0.57 -24.14 -8.41
N LEU A 542 -0.33 -25.44 -8.38
CA LEU A 542 0.96 -26.05 -8.05
C LEU A 542 1.63 -26.70 -9.26
N PHE A 543 2.72 -26.09 -9.73
CA PHE A 543 3.55 -26.67 -10.78
C PHE A 543 4.28 -27.95 -10.30
N SER A 544 3.92 -29.10 -10.87
CA SER A 544 4.45 -30.44 -10.64
C SER A 544 4.81 -31.17 -11.95
N GLY A 545 5.36 -30.45 -12.94
CA GLY A 545 5.88 -31.01 -14.19
C GLY A 545 4.89 -30.98 -15.36
N GLU A 546 3.88 -30.11 -15.28
CA GLU A 546 2.95 -29.79 -16.35
C GLU A 546 3.65 -29.10 -17.53
N THR A 547 2.88 -28.86 -18.60
CA THR A 547 3.43 -28.27 -19.84
C THR A 547 3.73 -26.79 -19.63
N LEU A 548 4.95 -26.37 -19.95
CA LEU A 548 5.40 -24.99 -19.83
C LEU A 548 5.03 -24.18 -21.08
N LEU A 549 4.62 -22.92 -20.90
CA LEU A 549 4.13 -22.04 -21.97
C LEU A 549 5.18 -20.98 -22.34
N PRO A 550 5.73 -21.02 -23.58
CA PRO A 550 6.73 -20.06 -24.04
C PRO A 550 6.11 -18.76 -24.59
N SER A 551 6.92 -17.70 -24.65
CA SER A 551 6.58 -16.40 -25.25
C SER A 551 5.44 -15.64 -24.57
N VAL A 552 5.17 -15.90 -23.30
CA VAL A 552 4.18 -15.20 -22.49
C VAL A 552 4.82 -13.93 -21.88
N PRO A 553 4.24 -12.74 -22.06
CA PRO A 553 4.81 -11.48 -21.59
C PRO A 553 4.55 -11.23 -20.11
N ILE A 554 5.63 -11.08 -19.33
CA ILE A 554 5.61 -10.82 -17.89
C ILE A 554 6.15 -9.42 -17.63
N SER A 555 5.44 -8.63 -16.83
CA SER A 555 5.93 -7.37 -16.30
C SER A 555 6.27 -7.52 -14.82
N LEU A 556 7.22 -6.72 -14.36
CA LEU A 556 7.56 -6.54 -12.95
C LEU A 556 7.34 -5.08 -12.61
N SER A 557 6.70 -4.84 -11.47
CA SER A 557 6.61 -3.53 -10.82
C SER A 557 6.93 -3.66 -9.35
N GLY A 558 7.40 -2.62 -8.67
CA GLY A 558 7.70 -2.71 -7.25
C GLY A 558 8.44 -1.52 -6.72
N ILE A 559 8.80 -1.61 -5.44
CA ILE A 559 9.59 -0.61 -4.74
C ILE A 559 10.86 -1.29 -4.20
N ASP A 560 12.02 -0.74 -4.54
CA ASP A 560 13.31 -1.19 -4.01
C ASP A 560 13.55 -0.71 -2.57
N ASP A 561 14.65 -1.13 -1.97
CA ASP A 561 15.08 -0.80 -0.60
C ASP A 561 15.32 0.71 -0.37
N GLN A 562 15.52 1.48 -1.44
CA GLN A 562 15.66 2.94 -1.40
C GLN A 562 14.31 3.67 -1.55
N GLY A 563 13.21 2.95 -1.80
CA GLY A 563 11.91 3.55 -2.06
C GLY A 563 11.69 3.93 -3.53
N ASN A 564 12.58 3.56 -4.45
CA ASN A 564 12.42 3.84 -5.87
C ASN A 564 11.46 2.85 -6.52
N SER A 565 10.62 3.36 -7.43
CA SER A 565 9.81 2.50 -8.28
C SER A 565 10.65 1.81 -9.35
N VAL A 566 10.55 0.48 -9.40
CA VAL A 566 11.22 -0.36 -10.39
C VAL A 566 10.16 -0.93 -11.32
N THR A 567 10.42 -0.87 -12.63
CA THR A 567 9.63 -1.57 -13.64
C THR A 567 10.54 -2.30 -14.60
N ALA A 568 10.14 -3.50 -15.03
CA ALA A 568 10.87 -4.29 -16.01
C ALA A 568 9.90 -5.19 -16.77
N ASN A 569 10.28 -5.64 -17.96
CA ASN A 569 9.52 -6.61 -18.75
C ASN A 569 10.40 -7.81 -19.08
N SER A 570 9.78 -8.98 -19.14
CA SER A 570 10.37 -10.25 -19.53
C SER A 570 9.37 -11.00 -20.40
N THR A 571 9.84 -12.04 -21.09
CA THR A 571 8.97 -12.98 -21.80
C THR A 571 9.42 -14.38 -21.45
N THR A 572 8.48 -15.30 -21.29
CA THR A 572 8.86 -16.68 -20.97
C THR A 572 9.69 -17.28 -22.10
N SER A 573 10.77 -17.96 -21.72
CA SER A 573 11.67 -18.66 -22.65
C SER A 573 10.97 -19.85 -23.34
N ALA A 574 11.68 -20.54 -24.25
CA ALA A 574 11.20 -21.79 -24.85
C ALA A 574 10.88 -22.90 -23.81
N ALA A 575 11.40 -22.75 -22.58
CA ALA A 575 11.10 -23.63 -21.45
C ALA A 575 10.07 -23.02 -20.48
N GLY A 576 9.30 -22.01 -20.90
CA GLY A 576 8.25 -21.34 -20.11
C GLY A 576 8.70 -20.57 -18.87
N ALA A 577 10.02 -20.44 -18.63
CA ALA A 577 10.56 -19.69 -17.50
C ALA A 577 10.76 -18.20 -17.82
N PHE A 578 10.48 -17.32 -16.86
CA PHE A 578 10.84 -15.90 -16.86
C PHE A 578 11.80 -15.60 -15.70
N SER A 579 12.60 -14.54 -15.85
CA SER A 579 13.52 -14.07 -14.80
C SER A 579 13.72 -12.56 -14.89
N PHE A 580 13.80 -11.93 -13.72
CA PHE A 580 14.22 -10.56 -13.51
C PHE A 580 15.47 -10.58 -12.62
N THR A 581 16.63 -10.36 -13.21
CA THR A 581 17.94 -10.36 -12.53
C THR A 581 18.40 -8.94 -12.21
N ASN A 582 19.44 -8.81 -11.39
CA ASN A 582 20.05 -7.52 -11.06
C ASN A 582 19.08 -6.55 -10.35
N LEU A 583 18.18 -7.11 -9.53
CA LEU A 583 17.25 -6.36 -8.71
C LEU A 583 17.93 -5.97 -7.40
N ARG A 584 17.59 -4.78 -6.88
CA ARG A 584 17.88 -4.45 -5.48
C ARG A 584 16.92 -5.21 -4.55
N PRO A 585 17.27 -5.41 -3.26
CA PRO A 585 16.30 -5.87 -2.27
C PRO A 585 15.05 -4.99 -2.28
N GLY A 586 13.90 -5.55 -1.97
CA GLY A 586 12.65 -4.78 -2.07
C GLY A 586 11.41 -5.65 -2.08
N THR A 587 10.28 -5.01 -2.32
CA THR A 587 8.98 -5.69 -2.49
C THR A 587 8.45 -5.40 -3.89
N TYR A 588 8.23 -6.48 -4.62
CA TYR A 588 7.85 -6.46 -6.03
C TYR A 588 6.55 -7.21 -6.26
N SER A 589 5.98 -6.96 -7.43
CA SER A 589 4.87 -7.68 -8.02
C SER A 589 5.28 -8.08 -9.44
N VAL A 590 4.90 -9.29 -9.85
CA VAL A 590 5.00 -9.69 -11.26
C VAL A 590 3.60 -9.93 -11.80
N SER A 591 3.34 -9.46 -13.01
CA SER A 591 2.06 -9.63 -13.69
C SER A 591 2.30 -10.26 -15.04
N GLU A 592 1.59 -11.33 -15.35
CA GLU A 592 1.40 -11.67 -16.75
C GLU A 592 0.45 -10.62 -17.35
N THR A 593 0.81 -10.14 -18.53
CA THR A 593 0.22 -8.91 -19.11
C THR A 593 -0.74 -9.22 -20.24
N THR A 594 -0.82 -10.47 -20.66
CA THR A 594 -1.67 -10.91 -21.76
C THR A 594 -1.93 -12.41 -21.61
N GLN A 595 -3.18 -12.74 -21.30
CA GLN A 595 -3.71 -14.09 -21.27
C GLN A 595 -3.39 -14.87 -22.57
N PRO A 596 -2.75 -16.04 -22.48
CA PRO A 596 -2.56 -16.94 -23.61
C PRO A 596 -3.89 -17.32 -24.24
N ALA A 597 -4.08 -16.98 -25.52
CA ALA A 597 -5.36 -17.09 -26.22
C ALA A 597 -5.98 -18.50 -26.32
N ALA A 598 -5.24 -19.57 -25.96
CA ALA A 598 -5.75 -20.94 -25.94
C ALA A 598 -6.19 -21.41 -24.55
N TYR A 599 -6.05 -20.56 -23.53
CA TYR A 599 -6.26 -20.87 -22.12
C TYR A 599 -7.11 -19.79 -21.44
N VAL A 600 -7.68 -20.14 -20.30
CA VAL A 600 -8.32 -19.20 -19.38
C VAL A 600 -7.46 -19.08 -18.12
N ASP A 601 -7.53 -17.91 -17.48
CA ASP A 601 -6.81 -17.58 -16.24
C ASP A 601 -7.06 -18.64 -15.14
N GLY A 602 -6.00 -19.05 -14.45
CA GLY A 602 -6.04 -20.09 -13.44
C GLY A 602 -5.63 -19.61 -12.06
N LEU A 603 -4.86 -20.45 -11.34
CA LEU A 603 -4.33 -20.11 -10.03
C LEU A 603 -2.83 -19.85 -10.10
N GLU A 604 -2.41 -18.71 -9.57
CA GLU A 604 -1.00 -18.35 -9.42
C GLU A 604 -0.46 -18.94 -8.12
N THR A 605 0.86 -19.12 -8.04
CA THR A 605 1.53 -19.49 -6.78
C THR A 605 2.67 -18.55 -6.47
N ARG A 606 2.76 -18.15 -5.20
CA ARG A 606 3.93 -17.45 -4.65
C ARG A 606 4.85 -18.45 -3.93
N GLY A 607 6.09 -18.58 -4.38
CA GLY A 607 7.12 -19.36 -3.70
C GLY A 607 6.90 -20.88 -3.68
N ASN A 608 6.23 -21.47 -4.68
CA ASN A 608 5.90 -22.92 -4.77
C ASN A 608 5.14 -23.52 -3.55
N SER A 609 4.62 -22.69 -2.64
CA SER A 609 4.15 -23.17 -1.34
C SER A 609 2.69 -22.81 -1.05
N VAL A 610 2.15 -21.80 -1.72
CA VAL A 610 0.81 -21.27 -1.47
C VAL A 610 0.18 -20.85 -2.81
N PRO A 611 -0.81 -21.62 -3.32
CA PRO A 611 -1.72 -21.14 -4.34
C PRO A 611 -2.41 -19.88 -3.86
N LEU A 612 -2.33 -18.82 -4.65
CA LEU A 612 -3.02 -17.57 -4.41
C LEU A 612 -4.44 -17.74 -4.88
N VAL A 613 -5.35 -17.98 -3.94
CA VAL A 613 -6.79 -17.99 -4.27
C VAL A 613 -7.18 -16.56 -4.61
N GLY A 614 -7.41 -16.30 -5.90
CA GLY A 614 -7.78 -14.99 -6.41
C GLY A 614 -9.02 -14.42 -5.74
N SER A 615 -8.98 -13.12 -5.46
CA SER A 615 -10.19 -12.31 -5.30
C SER A 615 -10.79 -12.12 -6.69
N THR A 616 -11.97 -12.71 -6.92
CA THR A 616 -12.95 -12.37 -7.98
C THR A 616 -12.40 -11.69 -9.26
N GLY A 617 -12.10 -12.49 -10.29
CA GLY A 617 -11.89 -12.04 -11.68
C GLY A 617 -10.70 -11.10 -11.92
N GLY A 618 -9.56 -11.65 -12.32
CA GLY A 618 -8.40 -10.89 -12.83
C GLY A 618 -7.22 -10.81 -11.88
N ASN A 619 -6.67 -11.95 -11.48
CA ASN A 619 -5.44 -12.01 -10.68
C ASN A 619 -4.26 -12.47 -11.52
N ASP A 620 -4.03 -11.84 -12.67
CA ASP A 620 -2.84 -12.11 -13.47
C ASP A 620 -1.59 -11.43 -12.85
N THR A 621 -1.48 -11.42 -11.51
CA THR A 621 -0.48 -10.66 -10.74
C THR A 621 -0.12 -11.29 -9.39
N ILE A 622 1.13 -11.70 -9.25
CA ILE A 622 1.72 -12.15 -7.99
C ILE A 622 2.28 -10.94 -7.25
N ASN A 623 1.50 -10.42 -6.30
CA ASN A 623 1.90 -9.27 -5.47
C ASN A 623 2.82 -9.65 -4.31
N SER A 624 3.43 -8.65 -3.66
CA SER A 624 4.14 -8.78 -2.37
C SER A 624 5.27 -9.82 -2.36
N ILE A 625 6.03 -9.92 -3.45
CA ILE A 625 7.25 -10.72 -3.55
C ILE A 625 8.38 -9.92 -2.89
N THR A 626 8.72 -10.30 -1.66
CA THR A 626 9.88 -9.73 -0.96
C THR A 626 11.15 -10.48 -1.33
N VAL A 627 12.16 -9.75 -1.81
CA VAL A 627 13.51 -10.29 -2.06
C VAL A 627 14.54 -9.60 -1.18
N LEU A 628 15.45 -10.40 -0.63
CA LEU A 628 16.62 -9.94 0.12
C LEU A 628 17.86 -9.93 -0.76
N SER A 629 18.92 -9.27 -0.29
CA SER A 629 20.21 -9.13 -0.96
C SER A 629 20.82 -10.49 -1.31
N GLY A 630 21.13 -10.70 -2.59
CA GLY A 630 21.71 -11.94 -3.12
C GLY A 630 20.75 -13.14 -3.23
N ASN A 631 19.48 -13.00 -2.84
CA ASN A 631 18.52 -14.11 -2.87
C ASN A 631 17.81 -14.19 -4.23
N THR A 632 17.35 -15.42 -4.54
CA THR A 632 16.44 -15.68 -5.65
C THR A 632 15.06 -16.02 -5.08
N ALA A 633 14.04 -15.22 -5.41
CA ALA A 633 12.66 -15.59 -5.17
C ALA A 633 12.18 -16.43 -6.36
N SER A 634 12.20 -17.75 -6.17
CA SER A 634 11.74 -18.74 -7.15
C SER A 634 10.29 -19.14 -6.91
N GLY A 635 9.67 -19.77 -7.91
CA GLY A 635 8.35 -20.39 -7.75
C GLY A 635 7.19 -19.39 -7.73
N ASN A 636 7.36 -18.25 -8.40
CA ASN A 636 6.31 -17.27 -8.66
C ASN A 636 5.66 -17.64 -10.00
N ASN A 637 4.73 -18.58 -10.00
CA ASN A 637 4.25 -19.22 -11.22
C ASN A 637 2.82 -18.82 -11.56
N PHE A 638 2.52 -18.71 -12.85
CA PHE A 638 1.18 -18.47 -13.40
C PHE A 638 0.65 -19.78 -13.99
N GLY A 639 -0.54 -20.19 -13.56
CA GLY A 639 -1.16 -21.46 -13.97
C GLY A 639 -2.29 -21.19 -14.96
N GLU A 640 -2.19 -21.76 -16.15
CA GLU A 640 -3.14 -21.56 -17.24
C GLU A 640 -4.06 -22.76 -17.44
N VAL A 641 -5.36 -22.53 -17.44
CA VAL A 641 -6.35 -23.62 -17.43
C VAL A 641 -6.90 -23.85 -18.84
N PRO A 642 -6.99 -25.11 -19.31
CA PRO A 642 -7.69 -25.40 -20.57
C PRO A 642 -9.18 -25.01 -20.49
N PRO A 643 -9.72 -24.30 -21.50
CA PRO A 643 -11.10 -23.84 -21.49
C PRO A 643 -12.09 -25.00 -21.59
N SER A 644 -13.26 -24.81 -20.99
CA SER A 644 -14.43 -25.68 -21.13
C SER A 644 -15.43 -25.10 -22.14
N THR A 645 -16.32 -25.94 -22.65
CA THR A 645 -17.33 -25.57 -23.67
C THR A 645 -18.71 -26.09 -23.29
N ILE A 646 -19.74 -25.30 -23.54
CA ILE A 646 -21.14 -25.77 -23.56
C ILE A 646 -21.66 -25.62 -24.97
N GLN A 647 -22.18 -26.70 -25.54
CA GLN A 647 -22.73 -26.69 -26.89
C GLN A 647 -24.07 -27.42 -26.96
N GLY A 648 -24.87 -27.02 -27.93
CA GLY A 648 -26.27 -27.43 -28.04
C GLY A 648 -26.89 -27.13 -29.38
N ARG A 649 -28.19 -27.41 -29.50
CA ARG A 649 -28.97 -27.18 -30.72
C ARG A 649 -30.40 -26.75 -30.40
N VAL A 650 -30.95 -25.81 -31.14
CA VAL A 650 -32.39 -25.53 -31.19
C VAL A 650 -32.95 -26.11 -32.49
N PHE A 651 -34.01 -26.91 -32.43
CA PHE A 651 -34.52 -27.64 -33.60
C PHE A 651 -36.02 -27.87 -33.56
N ALA A 652 -36.63 -27.98 -34.75
CA ALA A 652 -38.03 -28.31 -34.91
C ALA A 652 -38.29 -29.80 -34.63
N ASP A 653 -39.05 -30.11 -33.58
CA ASP A 653 -39.42 -31.44 -33.10
C ASP A 653 -40.93 -31.68 -33.27
N GLY A 654 -41.32 -32.18 -34.44
CA GLY A 654 -42.74 -32.38 -34.74
C GLY A 654 -43.43 -33.42 -33.83
N ASN A 655 -42.69 -34.42 -33.37
CA ASN A 655 -43.23 -35.51 -32.56
C ASN A 655 -43.05 -35.32 -31.06
N ASN A 656 -42.46 -34.19 -30.64
CA ASN A 656 -42.22 -33.81 -29.26
C ASN A 656 -41.56 -34.93 -28.44
N ASP A 657 -40.53 -35.58 -29.00
CA ASP A 657 -39.77 -36.62 -28.29
C ASP A 657 -38.53 -36.07 -27.54
N GLY A 658 -38.23 -34.78 -27.72
CA GLY A 658 -37.15 -34.03 -27.08
C GLY A 658 -35.75 -34.39 -27.58
N LEU A 659 -35.63 -35.26 -28.59
CA LEU A 659 -34.36 -35.77 -29.08
C LEU A 659 -34.13 -35.31 -30.52
N ALA A 660 -32.95 -34.76 -30.81
CA ALA A 660 -32.58 -34.42 -32.17
C ALA A 660 -32.41 -35.68 -33.03
N ASN A 661 -33.39 -35.94 -33.90
CA ASN A 661 -33.52 -37.08 -34.79
C ASN A 661 -33.12 -36.74 -36.24
N ASN A 662 -32.98 -37.77 -37.09
CA ASN A 662 -32.72 -37.58 -38.51
C ASN A 662 -34.01 -37.19 -39.26
N GLY A 663 -34.19 -35.90 -39.48
CA GLY A 663 -35.41 -35.30 -40.06
C GLY A 663 -35.72 -33.94 -39.45
N ASP A 664 -35.23 -33.70 -38.24
CA ASP A 664 -35.44 -32.46 -37.50
C ASP A 664 -34.58 -31.33 -38.04
N THR A 665 -35.26 -30.25 -38.43
CA THR A 665 -34.61 -29.07 -39.01
C THR A 665 -34.12 -28.16 -37.89
N GLY A 666 -32.90 -27.65 -38.01
CA GLY A 666 -32.36 -26.72 -37.02
C GLY A 666 -32.96 -25.33 -37.20
N LEU A 667 -33.23 -24.64 -36.10
CA LEU A 667 -33.76 -23.28 -36.12
C LEU A 667 -32.60 -22.29 -35.98
N ALA A 668 -32.41 -21.47 -37.01
CA ALA A 668 -31.30 -20.52 -37.10
C ALA A 668 -31.66 -19.16 -36.51
N GLY A 669 -30.68 -18.47 -35.93
CA GLY A 669 -30.87 -17.12 -35.38
C GLY A 669 -31.58 -17.08 -34.03
N ILE A 670 -31.87 -18.23 -33.41
CA ILE A 670 -32.48 -18.30 -32.08
C ILE A 670 -31.45 -17.87 -31.04
N THR A 671 -31.83 -16.94 -30.17
CA THR A 671 -30.96 -16.45 -29.11
C THR A 671 -30.93 -17.45 -27.97
N VAL A 672 -29.74 -17.76 -27.48
CA VAL A 672 -29.49 -18.64 -26.35
C VAL A 672 -28.63 -17.91 -25.34
N THR A 673 -29.01 -17.96 -24.08
CA THR A 673 -28.33 -17.29 -22.97
C THR A 673 -27.71 -18.31 -22.03
N LEU A 674 -26.42 -18.15 -21.74
CA LEU A 674 -25.74 -18.85 -20.66
C LEU A 674 -25.76 -17.96 -19.42
N SER A 675 -26.14 -18.52 -18.27
CA SER A 675 -25.97 -17.90 -16.96
C SER A 675 -25.37 -18.88 -15.96
N GLY A 676 -24.76 -18.42 -14.87
CA GLY A 676 -24.22 -19.31 -13.85
C GLY A 676 -23.09 -18.67 -13.05
N THR A 677 -22.29 -19.51 -12.41
CA THR A 677 -21.04 -19.08 -11.78
C THR A 677 -19.88 -19.98 -12.16
N ASP A 678 -18.71 -19.40 -12.35
CA ASP A 678 -17.46 -20.15 -12.48
C ASP A 678 -17.03 -20.84 -11.17
N VAL A 679 -15.89 -21.53 -11.20
CA VAL A 679 -15.31 -22.27 -10.07
C VAL A 679 -14.90 -21.37 -8.90
N PHE A 680 -14.73 -20.07 -9.16
CA PHE A 680 -14.42 -19.04 -8.17
C PHE A 680 -15.68 -18.36 -7.63
N GLY A 681 -16.86 -18.71 -8.15
CA GLY A 681 -18.15 -18.13 -7.77
C GLY A 681 -18.46 -16.81 -8.47
N ASN A 682 -17.70 -16.40 -9.50
CA ASN A 682 -18.01 -15.21 -10.26
C ASN A 682 -19.20 -15.47 -11.18
N PRO A 683 -20.17 -14.54 -11.28
CA PRO A 683 -21.29 -14.70 -12.19
C PRO A 683 -20.81 -14.64 -13.65
N VAL A 684 -21.28 -15.57 -14.46
CA VAL A 684 -21.08 -15.60 -15.92
C VAL A 684 -22.42 -15.37 -16.58
N THR A 685 -22.48 -14.49 -17.58
CA THR A 685 -23.67 -14.26 -18.41
C THR A 685 -23.25 -13.97 -19.83
N GLU A 686 -23.58 -14.86 -20.75
CA GLU A 686 -23.22 -14.78 -22.16
C GLU A 686 -24.43 -15.04 -23.04
N THR A 687 -24.43 -14.52 -24.26
CA THR A 687 -25.49 -14.79 -25.25
C THR A 687 -24.87 -15.16 -26.59
N THR A 688 -25.52 -16.06 -27.32
CA THR A 688 -25.17 -16.42 -28.69
C THR A 688 -26.44 -16.68 -29.48
N SER A 689 -26.35 -16.68 -30.81
CA SER A 689 -27.44 -17.14 -31.67
C SER A 689 -27.08 -18.47 -32.34
N THR A 690 -28.09 -19.27 -32.64
CA THR A 690 -27.90 -20.53 -33.37
C THR A 690 -27.49 -20.32 -34.83
N ASP A 691 -26.65 -21.23 -35.35
CA ASP A 691 -26.25 -21.26 -36.75
C ASP A 691 -27.37 -21.79 -37.67
N THR A 692 -27.09 -21.89 -38.99
CA THR A 692 -28.06 -22.40 -39.99
C THR A 692 -28.52 -23.84 -39.77
N ASN A 693 -27.81 -24.61 -38.95
CA ASN A 693 -28.16 -25.99 -38.57
C ASN A 693 -28.78 -26.05 -37.16
N GLY A 694 -29.02 -24.90 -36.53
CA GLY A 694 -29.56 -24.76 -35.18
C GLY A 694 -28.53 -24.88 -34.07
N ASN A 695 -27.22 -25.01 -34.35
CA ASN A 695 -26.22 -25.25 -33.32
C ASN A 695 -25.80 -23.94 -32.63
N TYR A 696 -25.52 -24.01 -31.33
CA TYR A 696 -24.87 -22.94 -30.57
C TYR A 696 -23.71 -23.47 -29.73
N SER A 697 -22.75 -22.61 -29.41
CA SER A 697 -21.63 -22.92 -28.52
C SER A 697 -21.25 -21.72 -27.65
N PHE A 698 -20.98 -22.00 -26.39
CA PHE A 698 -20.29 -21.11 -25.46
C PHE A 698 -18.91 -21.70 -25.21
N ASP A 699 -17.91 -21.13 -25.86
CA ASP A 699 -16.50 -21.54 -25.75
C ASP A 699 -15.78 -20.73 -24.66
N PHE A 700 -14.56 -21.13 -24.30
CA PHE A 700 -13.71 -20.40 -23.35
C PHE A 700 -14.32 -20.20 -21.96
N LEU A 701 -15.12 -21.17 -21.50
CA LEU A 701 -15.69 -21.14 -20.16
C LEU A 701 -14.71 -21.68 -19.13
N MET A 702 -14.68 -21.07 -17.96
CA MET A 702 -14.06 -21.69 -16.78
C MET A 702 -14.89 -22.88 -16.31
N ALA A 703 -14.28 -23.80 -15.55
CA ALA A 703 -15.05 -24.78 -14.78
C ALA A 703 -16.09 -24.06 -13.91
N GLY A 704 -17.26 -24.65 -13.68
CA GLY A 704 -18.35 -23.92 -13.03
C GLY A 704 -19.69 -24.64 -13.07
N ASN A 705 -20.72 -23.95 -12.56
CA ASN A 705 -22.11 -24.38 -12.60
C ASN A 705 -22.90 -23.40 -13.45
N TYR A 706 -23.47 -23.93 -14.53
CA TYR A 706 -24.13 -23.14 -15.55
C TYR A 706 -25.57 -23.59 -15.79
N VAL A 707 -26.32 -22.68 -16.38
CA VAL A 707 -27.69 -22.79 -16.85
C VAL A 707 -27.72 -22.22 -18.25
N VAL A 708 -28.35 -22.92 -19.19
CA VAL A 708 -28.62 -22.39 -20.52
C VAL A 708 -30.11 -22.16 -20.65
N THR A 709 -30.49 -21.02 -21.21
CA THR A 709 -31.88 -20.60 -21.38
C THR A 709 -32.10 -20.11 -22.81
N GLU A 710 -33.22 -20.49 -23.40
CA GLU A 710 -33.78 -19.86 -24.59
C GLU A 710 -34.77 -18.78 -24.11
N PRO A 711 -34.39 -17.49 -24.07
CA PRO A 711 -35.18 -16.47 -23.39
C PRO A 711 -36.47 -16.09 -24.12
N THR A 712 -36.68 -16.56 -25.34
CA THR A 712 -37.83 -16.19 -26.18
C THR A 712 -38.22 -17.36 -27.07
N GLN A 713 -39.45 -17.85 -26.88
CA GLN A 713 -40.06 -18.88 -27.72
C GLN A 713 -40.05 -18.46 -29.20
N PRO A 714 -39.57 -19.30 -30.14
CA PRO A 714 -39.62 -18.99 -31.56
C PRO A 714 -41.06 -18.92 -32.07
N ALA A 715 -41.38 -17.87 -32.83
CA ALA A 715 -42.70 -17.67 -33.41
C ALA A 715 -43.13 -18.88 -34.27
N SER A 716 -44.41 -19.28 -34.17
CA SER A 716 -44.96 -20.49 -34.82
C SER A 716 -44.48 -21.83 -34.24
N TYR A 717 -43.82 -21.81 -33.09
CA TYR A 717 -43.46 -23.01 -32.33
C TYR A 717 -44.00 -22.91 -30.90
N PHE A 718 -44.23 -24.07 -30.31
CA PHE A 718 -44.51 -24.26 -28.90
C PHE A 718 -43.29 -24.89 -28.23
N ASP A 719 -43.03 -24.53 -26.97
CA ASP A 719 -41.99 -25.15 -26.16
C ASP A 719 -42.23 -26.66 -26.05
N GLY A 720 -41.20 -27.44 -26.39
CA GLY A 720 -41.20 -28.89 -26.30
C GLY A 720 -40.39 -29.40 -25.12
N PHE A 721 -39.60 -30.46 -25.36
CA PHE A 721 -38.76 -31.07 -24.34
C PHE A 721 -37.29 -30.74 -24.56
N GLU A 722 -36.62 -30.28 -23.51
CA GLU A 722 -35.19 -30.09 -23.52
C GLU A 722 -34.45 -31.40 -23.25
N SER A 723 -33.31 -31.56 -23.92
CA SER A 723 -32.43 -32.70 -23.71
C SER A 723 -31.02 -32.29 -23.36
N ARG A 724 -30.32 -33.15 -22.62
CA ARG A 724 -28.88 -33.04 -22.39
C ARG A 724 -28.20 -34.35 -22.67
N SER A 725 -27.16 -34.33 -23.50
CA SER A 725 -26.41 -35.55 -23.87
C SER A 725 -27.33 -36.66 -24.41
N SER A 726 -28.30 -36.27 -25.25
CA SER A 726 -29.32 -37.17 -25.84
C SER A 726 -30.25 -37.84 -24.83
N VAL A 727 -30.45 -37.23 -23.65
CA VAL A 727 -31.42 -37.65 -22.64
C VAL A 727 -32.38 -36.50 -22.37
N VAL A 728 -33.68 -36.76 -22.50
CA VAL A 728 -34.74 -35.80 -22.17
C VAL A 728 -34.72 -35.47 -20.69
N LEU A 729 -34.82 -34.18 -20.36
CA LEU A 729 -34.87 -33.69 -19.00
C LEU A 729 -36.33 -33.66 -18.51
N PRO A 730 -36.62 -34.18 -17.30
CA PRO A 730 -37.99 -34.19 -16.79
C PRO A 730 -38.40 -32.79 -16.30
N GLY A 731 -39.61 -32.37 -16.65
CA GLY A 731 -40.26 -31.16 -16.11
C GLY A 731 -39.73 -29.84 -16.67
N THR A 732 -39.17 -29.87 -17.88
CA THR A 732 -38.60 -28.69 -18.56
C THR A 732 -39.56 -28.04 -19.56
N VAL A 733 -40.63 -28.74 -19.97
CA VAL A 733 -41.73 -28.17 -20.79
C VAL A 733 -42.28 -26.89 -20.15
N GLY A 734 -42.31 -25.81 -20.93
CA GLY A 734 -42.75 -24.46 -20.57
C GLY A 734 -41.69 -23.62 -19.84
N SER A 735 -40.43 -24.07 -19.81
CA SER A 735 -39.37 -23.40 -19.06
C SER A 735 -38.25 -22.83 -19.92
N ASP A 736 -38.02 -23.38 -21.12
CA ASP A 736 -36.89 -23.05 -21.99
C ASP A 736 -35.54 -23.00 -21.23
N VAL A 737 -35.35 -23.86 -20.23
CA VAL A 737 -34.20 -23.78 -19.32
C VAL A 737 -33.56 -25.16 -19.06
N ILE A 738 -32.29 -25.27 -19.41
CA ILE A 738 -31.41 -26.40 -19.09
C ILE A 738 -30.56 -26.06 -17.86
N THR A 739 -30.97 -26.57 -16.69
CA THR A 739 -30.26 -26.35 -15.42
C THR A 739 -29.23 -27.44 -15.08
N GLY A 740 -28.39 -27.16 -14.07
CA GLY A 740 -27.50 -28.15 -13.46
C GLY A 740 -26.37 -28.62 -14.38
N ILE A 741 -25.88 -27.76 -15.27
CA ILE A 741 -24.71 -28.04 -16.11
C ILE A 741 -23.48 -27.81 -15.24
N VAL A 742 -22.81 -28.88 -14.82
CA VAL A 742 -21.56 -28.81 -14.04
C VAL A 742 -20.40 -29.09 -14.98
N LEU A 743 -19.56 -28.07 -15.23
CA LEU A 743 -18.37 -28.19 -16.05
C LEU A 743 -17.12 -28.33 -15.16
N GLY A 744 -16.36 -29.41 -15.39
CA GLY A 744 -14.96 -29.49 -14.92
C GLY A 744 -14.02 -28.78 -15.88
N VAL A 745 -12.73 -28.69 -15.52
CA VAL A 745 -11.67 -28.10 -16.37
C VAL A 745 -11.55 -28.84 -17.70
N GLY A 746 -11.46 -28.10 -18.81
CA GLY A 746 -11.28 -28.64 -20.15
C GLY A 746 -12.41 -29.56 -20.63
N GLN A 747 -13.60 -29.50 -20.02
CA GLN A 747 -14.72 -30.38 -20.33
C GLN A 747 -15.67 -29.75 -21.36
N THR A 748 -16.36 -30.59 -22.12
CA THR A 748 -17.45 -30.17 -23.00
C THR A 748 -18.77 -30.74 -22.50
N SER A 749 -19.74 -29.87 -22.24
CA SER A 749 -21.15 -30.26 -22.07
C SER A 749 -21.82 -30.23 -23.44
N SER A 750 -22.18 -31.39 -23.98
CA SER A 750 -22.75 -31.52 -25.32
C SER A 750 -24.23 -31.91 -25.31
N GLY A 751 -24.93 -31.49 -26.37
CA GLY A 751 -26.30 -31.89 -26.64
C GLY A 751 -27.28 -31.30 -25.63
N ASN A 752 -26.99 -30.08 -25.14
CA ASN A 752 -27.94 -29.25 -24.42
C ASN A 752 -28.90 -28.68 -25.47
N ASN A 753 -30.03 -29.33 -25.73
CA ASN A 753 -30.88 -28.98 -26.86
C ASN A 753 -32.24 -28.50 -26.40
N PHE A 754 -32.77 -27.50 -27.12
CA PHE A 754 -34.15 -27.02 -27.03
C PHE A 754 -34.91 -27.58 -28.24
N ALA A 755 -36.02 -28.25 -27.98
CA ALA A 755 -36.81 -28.93 -28.99
C ALA A 755 -38.12 -28.18 -29.16
N GLU A 756 -38.33 -27.61 -30.34
CA GLU A 756 -39.42 -26.69 -30.62
C GLU A 756 -40.50 -27.38 -31.43
N VAL A 757 -41.72 -27.44 -30.92
CA VAL A 757 -42.83 -28.14 -31.58
C VAL A 757 -43.55 -27.18 -32.52
N PRO A 758 -43.52 -27.39 -33.87
CA PRO A 758 -44.18 -26.48 -34.80
C PRO A 758 -45.70 -26.42 -34.59
N ASP A 759 -46.29 -25.23 -34.71
CA ASP A 759 -47.74 -25.08 -34.77
C ASP A 759 -48.32 -25.69 -36.06
N VAL A 760 -49.60 -26.05 -36.02
CA VAL A 760 -50.36 -26.46 -37.20
C VAL A 760 -51.40 -25.41 -37.54
N ARG A 761 -51.69 -25.24 -38.84
CA ARG A 761 -52.59 -24.19 -39.32
C ARG A 761 -53.68 -24.74 -40.24
N PRO A 762 -54.77 -25.31 -39.70
CA PRO A 762 -55.90 -25.74 -40.53
C PRO A 762 -56.59 -24.52 -41.15
N GLN A 763 -56.78 -24.55 -42.47
CA GLN A 763 -57.35 -23.45 -43.25
C GLN A 763 -58.15 -23.92 -44.47
N GLY A 764 -59.04 -23.07 -44.96
CA GLY A 764 -59.87 -23.34 -46.14
C GLY A 764 -60.74 -22.16 -46.54
N PHE A 765 -61.71 -22.41 -47.42
CA PHE A 765 -62.68 -21.43 -47.91
C PHE A 765 -64.11 -21.92 -47.73
N VAL A 766 -65.03 -21.02 -47.38
CA VAL A 766 -66.46 -21.17 -47.66
C VAL A 766 -66.77 -20.39 -48.94
N PHE A 767 -67.37 -21.02 -49.94
CA PHE A 767 -67.54 -20.42 -51.26
C PHE A 767 -68.83 -20.85 -51.95
N ILE A 768 -69.32 -20.03 -52.89
CA ILE A 768 -70.48 -20.37 -53.70
C ILE A 768 -70.05 -21.37 -54.78
N ASP A 769 -70.37 -22.65 -54.58
CA ASP A 769 -70.10 -23.73 -55.52
C ASP A 769 -71.22 -23.79 -56.56
N ALA A 770 -71.07 -23.00 -57.62
CA ALA A 770 -72.14 -22.82 -58.59
C ALA A 770 -72.45 -24.12 -59.34
N ASN A 771 -71.46 -24.99 -59.52
CA ASN A 771 -71.60 -26.22 -60.30
C ASN A 771 -71.74 -27.48 -59.43
N ASN A 772 -71.68 -27.32 -58.11
CA ASN A 772 -71.78 -28.35 -57.07
C ASN A 772 -70.75 -29.48 -57.22
N ASN A 773 -69.49 -29.13 -57.56
CA ASN A 773 -68.40 -30.10 -57.76
C ASN A 773 -67.46 -30.26 -56.55
N GLY A 774 -67.65 -29.47 -55.49
CA GLY A 774 -66.85 -29.47 -54.28
C GLY A 774 -65.42 -28.99 -54.45
N ILE A 775 -65.14 -28.17 -55.46
CA ILE A 775 -63.84 -27.56 -55.73
C ILE A 775 -64.05 -26.07 -55.92
N LYS A 776 -63.29 -25.24 -55.21
CA LYS A 776 -63.33 -23.79 -55.41
C LYS A 776 -62.72 -23.39 -56.75
N ASP A 777 -63.57 -23.24 -57.77
CA ASP A 777 -63.15 -22.88 -59.13
C ASP A 777 -62.83 -21.37 -59.24
N LEU A 778 -62.05 -21.01 -60.27
CA LEU A 778 -61.71 -19.61 -60.53
C LEU A 778 -62.96 -18.79 -60.88
N GLY A 779 -63.32 -17.85 -60.02
CA GLY A 779 -64.47 -16.96 -60.19
C GLY A 779 -65.66 -17.28 -59.30
N GLU A 780 -65.60 -18.38 -58.54
CA GLU A 780 -66.56 -18.65 -57.48
C GLU A 780 -66.28 -17.76 -56.26
N PRO A 781 -67.24 -16.90 -55.85
CA PRO A 781 -67.03 -15.96 -54.76
C PRO A 781 -67.05 -16.68 -53.41
N GLY A 782 -66.25 -16.17 -52.47
CA GLY A 782 -66.31 -16.61 -51.08
C GLY A 782 -67.56 -16.11 -50.36
N VAL A 783 -67.96 -16.83 -49.32
CA VAL A 783 -69.05 -16.40 -48.42
C VAL A 783 -68.41 -15.88 -47.13
N SER A 784 -68.63 -14.60 -46.83
CA SER A 784 -68.04 -13.91 -45.69
C SER A 784 -68.88 -14.05 -44.42
N GLY A 785 -68.23 -14.00 -43.25
CA GLY A 785 -68.88 -14.02 -41.95
C GLY A 785 -69.41 -15.39 -41.53
N VAL A 786 -68.99 -16.46 -42.20
CA VAL A 786 -69.42 -17.82 -41.90
C VAL A 786 -68.60 -18.39 -40.75
N GLN A 787 -69.28 -18.94 -39.76
CA GLN A 787 -68.65 -19.49 -38.57
C GLN A 787 -68.10 -20.89 -38.84
N VAL A 788 -66.80 -21.08 -38.59
CA VAL A 788 -66.12 -22.39 -38.63
C VAL A 788 -65.59 -22.71 -37.24
N ASN A 789 -65.89 -23.91 -36.76
CA ASN A 789 -65.46 -24.39 -35.44
C ASN A 789 -64.40 -25.49 -35.59
N LEU A 790 -63.31 -25.36 -34.84
CA LEU A 790 -62.27 -26.37 -34.70
C LEU A 790 -62.42 -27.05 -33.33
N THR A 791 -62.60 -28.36 -33.31
CA THR A 791 -62.64 -29.16 -32.09
C THR A 791 -61.63 -30.31 -32.18
N GLY A 792 -61.03 -30.72 -31.06
CA GLY A 792 -60.11 -31.86 -31.04
C GLY A 792 -60.76 -33.15 -30.53
N VAL A 793 -60.13 -34.28 -30.84
CA VAL A 793 -60.47 -35.58 -30.23
C VAL A 793 -59.28 -36.08 -29.41
N GLY A 794 -59.47 -36.29 -28.11
CA GLY A 794 -58.41 -36.74 -27.21
C GLY A 794 -57.54 -35.58 -26.71
N ASN A 795 -56.22 -35.79 -26.70
CA ASN A 795 -55.24 -34.81 -26.25
C ASN A 795 -54.32 -34.38 -27.41
N ASP A 796 -53.74 -33.19 -27.32
CA ASP A 796 -52.66 -32.74 -28.22
C ASP A 796 -51.35 -33.52 -27.98
N VAL A 797 -50.30 -33.21 -28.74
CA VAL A 797 -48.97 -33.82 -28.60
C VAL A 797 -48.31 -33.54 -27.23
N PHE A 798 -48.80 -32.56 -26.47
CA PHE A 798 -48.37 -32.26 -25.10
C PHE A 798 -49.16 -33.06 -24.04
N GLY A 799 -50.20 -33.79 -24.46
CA GLY A 799 -51.08 -34.53 -23.55
C GLY A 799 -52.17 -33.66 -22.90
N ASN A 800 -52.37 -32.43 -23.37
CA ASN A 800 -53.43 -31.52 -22.90
C ASN A 800 -54.73 -31.75 -23.68
N PRO A 801 -55.91 -31.58 -23.04
CA PRO A 801 -57.18 -31.61 -23.75
C PRO A 801 -57.27 -30.44 -24.74
N ILE A 802 -57.61 -30.75 -25.99
CA ILE A 802 -57.70 -29.75 -27.07
C ILE A 802 -58.97 -28.90 -26.89
N PRO A 803 -58.86 -27.56 -26.74
CA PRO A 803 -60.01 -26.68 -26.62
C PRO A 803 -60.72 -26.47 -27.97
N SER A 804 -62.03 -26.23 -27.92
CA SER A 804 -62.80 -25.77 -29.09
C SER A 804 -62.41 -24.34 -29.43
N ARG A 805 -62.21 -24.05 -30.71
CA ARG A 805 -61.96 -22.71 -31.25
C ARG A 805 -62.99 -22.39 -32.32
N THR A 806 -63.24 -21.11 -32.53
CA THR A 806 -64.18 -20.61 -33.53
C THR A 806 -63.49 -19.51 -34.32
N GLU A 807 -63.60 -19.56 -35.64
CA GLU A 807 -63.13 -18.53 -36.57
C GLU A 807 -64.27 -18.16 -37.52
N PHE A 808 -64.18 -16.97 -38.12
CA PHE A 808 -65.14 -16.50 -39.13
C PHE A 808 -64.44 -16.29 -40.46
N THR A 809 -65.13 -16.60 -41.55
CA THR A 809 -64.57 -16.36 -42.88
C THR A 809 -64.45 -14.88 -43.20
N ASP A 810 -63.35 -14.50 -43.84
CA ASP A 810 -63.11 -13.14 -44.30
C ASP A 810 -63.97 -12.76 -45.53
N SER A 811 -63.76 -11.56 -46.08
CA SER A 811 -64.50 -11.09 -47.28
C SER A 811 -64.32 -11.95 -48.53
N GLN A 812 -63.29 -12.80 -48.57
CA GLN A 812 -62.99 -13.74 -49.66
C GLN A 812 -63.40 -15.17 -49.33
N GLY A 813 -64.08 -15.37 -48.19
CA GLY A 813 -64.52 -16.67 -47.68
C GLY A 813 -63.42 -17.48 -47.01
N PHE A 814 -62.22 -16.94 -46.79
CA PHE A 814 -61.10 -17.68 -46.20
C PHE A 814 -61.19 -17.73 -44.68
N TYR A 815 -60.85 -18.88 -44.09
CA TYR A 815 -60.63 -19.04 -42.66
C TYR A 815 -59.30 -19.75 -42.39
N GLN A 816 -58.68 -19.45 -41.26
CA GLN A 816 -57.46 -20.12 -40.78
C GLN A 816 -57.44 -20.11 -39.26
N PHE A 817 -57.05 -21.24 -38.67
CA PHE A 817 -56.69 -21.28 -37.25
C PHE A 817 -55.17 -21.20 -37.11
N THR A 818 -54.65 -20.28 -36.31
CA THR A 818 -53.21 -20.12 -36.00
C THR A 818 -52.90 -20.62 -34.59
N SER A 819 -51.64 -20.95 -34.28
CA SER A 819 -51.25 -21.40 -32.94
C SER A 819 -52.07 -22.59 -32.46
N VAL A 820 -52.27 -23.59 -33.34
CA VAL A 820 -52.93 -24.83 -32.99
C VAL A 820 -51.84 -25.86 -32.65
N PRO A 821 -51.87 -26.49 -31.46
CA PRO A 821 -50.97 -27.60 -31.14
C PRO A 821 -51.11 -28.76 -32.14
N PRO A 822 -50.05 -29.53 -32.43
CA PRO A 822 -50.20 -30.75 -33.21
C PRO A 822 -51.15 -31.75 -32.53
N GLY A 823 -52.06 -32.33 -33.31
CA GLY A 823 -53.15 -33.16 -32.77
C GLY A 823 -54.11 -33.69 -33.84
N THR A 824 -55.22 -34.29 -33.39
CA THR A 824 -56.29 -34.76 -34.27
C THR A 824 -57.55 -33.92 -34.11
N TYR A 825 -58.01 -33.33 -35.21
CA TYR A 825 -59.01 -32.26 -35.19
C TYR A 825 -60.26 -32.58 -36.02
N THR A 826 -61.34 -31.86 -35.76
CA THR A 826 -62.58 -31.83 -36.54
C THR A 826 -62.92 -30.37 -36.83
N LEU A 827 -63.17 -30.06 -38.09
CA LEU A 827 -63.70 -28.77 -38.54
C LEU A 827 -65.20 -28.93 -38.79
N THR A 828 -66.00 -27.97 -38.34
CA THR A 828 -67.45 -27.92 -38.57
C THR A 828 -67.89 -26.51 -38.92
N GLU A 829 -68.53 -26.36 -40.07
CA GLU A 829 -69.19 -25.12 -40.49
C GLU A 829 -70.58 -25.01 -39.84
N VAL A 830 -71.01 -23.77 -39.59
CA VAL A 830 -72.42 -23.48 -39.33
C VAL A 830 -73.05 -23.02 -40.64
N GLN A 831 -73.96 -23.83 -41.20
CA GLN A 831 -74.66 -23.56 -42.45
C GLN A 831 -75.04 -22.06 -42.60
N PRO A 832 -74.48 -21.34 -43.58
CA PRO A 832 -74.76 -19.93 -43.80
C PRO A 832 -76.22 -19.67 -44.20
N ALA A 833 -76.83 -18.67 -43.58
CA ALA A 833 -78.22 -18.30 -43.85
C ALA A 833 -78.41 -17.85 -45.31
N GLY A 834 -79.45 -18.37 -45.98
CA GLY A 834 -79.77 -18.02 -47.37
C GLY A 834 -79.08 -18.89 -48.43
N PHE A 835 -78.22 -19.81 -48.02
CA PHE A 835 -77.60 -20.82 -48.88
C PHE A 835 -78.15 -22.21 -48.59
N GLN A 836 -77.91 -23.15 -49.51
CA GLN A 836 -78.13 -24.58 -49.30
C GLN A 836 -76.78 -25.28 -49.37
N ASP A 837 -76.57 -26.25 -48.48
CA ASP A 837 -75.47 -27.20 -48.52
C ASP A 837 -75.08 -27.69 -49.94
N GLY A 838 -73.80 -27.61 -50.25
CA GLY A 838 -73.17 -28.09 -51.48
C GLY A 838 -72.23 -29.28 -51.24
N GLN A 839 -71.13 -29.38 -52.00
CA GLN A 839 -70.12 -30.42 -51.80
C GLN A 839 -68.87 -29.83 -51.15
N GLU A 840 -68.23 -30.59 -50.24
CA GLU A 840 -66.99 -30.17 -49.59
C GLU A 840 -65.72 -30.66 -50.30
N GLN A 841 -64.70 -29.81 -50.31
CA GLN A 841 -63.34 -30.17 -50.72
C GLN A 841 -62.54 -30.66 -49.51
N ASN A 842 -62.08 -31.92 -49.53
CA ASN A 842 -61.18 -32.41 -48.49
C ASN A 842 -59.79 -31.77 -48.61
N GLY A 843 -59.21 -31.43 -47.47
CA GLY A 843 -57.89 -30.81 -47.40
C GLY A 843 -56.73 -31.79 -47.35
N THR A 844 -55.56 -31.25 -47.09
CA THR A 844 -54.32 -31.98 -46.83
C THR A 844 -53.77 -31.61 -45.45
N PRO A 845 -53.46 -32.57 -44.56
CA PRO A 845 -53.74 -34.00 -44.66
C PRO A 845 -55.25 -34.33 -44.73
N ALA A 846 -55.62 -35.37 -45.46
CA ALA A 846 -57.03 -35.71 -45.66
C ALA A 846 -57.73 -36.06 -44.34
N ALA A 847 -58.93 -35.50 -44.13
CA ALA A 847 -59.83 -35.91 -43.05
C ALA A 847 -60.24 -37.38 -43.21
N ALA A 848 -60.43 -38.09 -42.10
CA ALA A 848 -60.85 -39.50 -42.14
C ALA A 848 -62.29 -39.68 -42.66
N SER A 849 -63.16 -38.70 -42.41
CA SER A 849 -64.52 -38.64 -42.94
C SER A 849 -64.87 -37.21 -43.31
N VAL A 850 -65.53 -37.05 -44.45
CA VAL A 850 -66.14 -35.79 -44.90
C VAL A 850 -67.65 -36.02 -44.93
N ILE A 851 -68.38 -35.17 -44.22
CA ILE A 851 -69.84 -35.17 -44.16
C ILE A 851 -70.31 -33.72 -44.28
N ASN A 852 -71.62 -33.54 -44.51
CA ASN A 852 -72.26 -32.22 -44.57
C ASN A 852 -71.72 -31.30 -43.45
N ASP A 853 -71.20 -30.15 -43.87
CA ASP A 853 -70.62 -29.09 -43.04
C ASP A 853 -69.49 -29.56 -42.09
N SER A 854 -68.83 -30.71 -42.32
CA SER A 854 -67.79 -31.19 -41.39
C SER A 854 -66.71 -32.12 -41.94
N PHE A 855 -65.46 -31.81 -41.55
CA PHE A 855 -64.28 -32.64 -41.75
C PHE A 855 -63.85 -33.29 -40.42
N VAL A 856 -63.97 -34.61 -40.30
CA VAL A 856 -63.79 -35.33 -39.03
C VAL A 856 -62.46 -36.07 -38.98
N ALA A 857 -61.76 -35.95 -37.85
CA ALA A 857 -60.49 -36.63 -37.52
C ALA A 857 -59.36 -36.35 -38.53
N ILE A 858 -59.05 -35.07 -38.71
CA ILE A 858 -57.91 -34.55 -39.46
C ILE A 858 -56.61 -34.78 -38.65
N PRO A 859 -55.64 -35.56 -39.15
CA PRO A 859 -54.41 -35.85 -38.43
C PRO A 859 -53.35 -34.76 -38.66
N LEU A 860 -53.48 -33.63 -37.97
CA LEU A 860 -52.51 -32.52 -38.02
C LEU A 860 -51.33 -32.80 -37.07
N ILE A 861 -50.56 -33.83 -37.42
CA ILE A 861 -49.36 -34.26 -36.69
C ILE A 861 -48.19 -34.09 -37.66
N ASN A 862 -47.14 -33.37 -37.27
CA ASN A 862 -45.95 -33.10 -38.10
C ASN A 862 -46.22 -32.36 -39.43
N THR A 863 -47.32 -31.60 -39.53
CA THR A 863 -47.72 -30.89 -40.76
C THR A 863 -48.01 -29.41 -40.47
N PRO A 864 -47.05 -28.50 -40.72
CA PRO A 864 -47.18 -27.09 -40.33
C PRO A 864 -48.36 -26.37 -41.01
N SER A 865 -48.73 -26.79 -42.23
CA SER A 865 -49.80 -26.18 -43.02
C SER A 865 -50.84 -27.22 -43.41
N GLY A 866 -52.00 -27.20 -42.75
CA GLY A 866 -53.14 -28.02 -43.12
C GLY A 866 -54.09 -27.20 -44.00
N GLY A 867 -54.17 -27.45 -45.31
CA GLY A 867 -54.91 -26.58 -46.23
C GLY A 867 -55.97 -27.27 -47.07
N ASP A 868 -56.83 -26.45 -47.70
CA ASP A 868 -57.88 -26.85 -48.65
C ASP A 868 -59.09 -27.58 -48.05
N TYR A 869 -59.42 -27.35 -46.77
CA TYR A 869 -60.67 -27.80 -46.17
C TYR A 869 -61.83 -26.85 -46.55
N ASN A 870 -62.30 -26.94 -47.79
CA ASN A 870 -63.25 -25.97 -48.34
C ASN A 870 -64.70 -26.45 -48.24
N PHE A 871 -65.60 -25.57 -47.81
CA PHE A 871 -67.05 -25.81 -47.76
C PHE A 871 -67.72 -25.13 -48.96
N GLY A 872 -68.49 -25.90 -49.75
CA GLY A 872 -69.16 -25.42 -50.96
C GLY A 872 -70.64 -25.17 -50.72
N GLU A 873 -71.15 -24.01 -51.16
CA GLU A 873 -72.50 -23.52 -50.88
C GLU A 873 -73.31 -23.22 -52.15
N LEU A 874 -74.59 -23.57 -52.18
CA LEU A 874 -75.51 -23.32 -53.29
C LEU A 874 -76.34 -22.05 -53.08
N SER A 875 -76.30 -21.13 -54.05
CA SER A 875 -77.07 -19.87 -54.01
C SER A 875 -78.37 -19.92 -54.84
N PRO A 876 -79.47 -19.26 -54.40
CA PRO A 876 -80.74 -19.24 -55.12
C PRO A 876 -80.72 -18.23 -56.28
N SER A 877 -80.45 -18.71 -57.49
CA SER A 877 -80.20 -17.84 -58.65
C SER A 877 -81.00 -18.18 -59.92
N GLY A 878 -81.74 -19.29 -59.97
CA GLY A 878 -82.55 -19.71 -61.12
C GLY A 878 -83.87 -18.94 -61.30
N SER A 879 -84.53 -19.13 -62.44
CA SER A 879 -85.88 -18.62 -62.72
C SER A 879 -86.72 -19.55 -63.60
N VAL A 880 -88.05 -19.47 -63.50
CA VAL A 880 -89.00 -20.26 -64.31
C VAL A 880 -90.08 -19.34 -64.87
N SER A 881 -90.37 -19.35 -66.17
CA SER A 881 -91.43 -18.52 -66.77
C SER A 881 -92.18 -19.16 -67.93
N GLY A 882 -93.38 -18.64 -68.23
CA GLY A 882 -94.28 -19.23 -69.20
C GLY A 882 -95.51 -18.38 -69.50
N SER A 883 -96.49 -18.95 -70.20
CA SER A 883 -97.76 -18.26 -70.47
C SER A 883 -98.96 -19.18 -70.65
N VAL A 884 -100.14 -18.68 -70.30
CA VAL A 884 -101.44 -19.32 -70.53
C VAL A 884 -102.20 -18.55 -71.61
N TYR A 885 -102.73 -19.24 -72.62
CA TYR A 885 -103.36 -18.60 -73.79
C TYR A 885 -104.49 -19.44 -74.39
N VAL A 886 -105.35 -18.79 -75.18
CA VAL A 886 -106.43 -19.47 -75.91
C VAL A 886 -105.88 -20.07 -77.20
N ASP A 887 -105.77 -21.39 -77.25
CA ASP A 887 -105.38 -22.18 -78.41
C ASP A 887 -106.64 -22.61 -79.18
N ALA A 888 -107.05 -21.78 -80.15
CA ALA A 888 -108.33 -21.99 -80.81
C ALA A 888 -108.36 -23.22 -81.71
N ASN A 889 -107.19 -23.68 -82.16
CA ASN A 889 -107.05 -24.81 -83.10
C ASN A 889 -106.46 -26.08 -82.43
N ASN A 890 -106.15 -25.99 -81.13
CA ASN A 890 -105.60 -27.04 -80.28
C ASN A 890 -104.31 -27.68 -80.81
N ASN A 891 -103.41 -26.88 -81.37
CA ASN A 891 -102.14 -27.37 -81.93
C ASN A 891 -100.95 -27.24 -80.97
N GLY A 892 -101.10 -26.55 -79.83
CA GLY A 892 -100.08 -26.31 -78.81
C GLY A 892 -99.11 -25.18 -79.13
N ILE A 893 -99.30 -24.44 -80.23
CA ILE A 893 -98.41 -23.36 -80.67
C ILE A 893 -99.15 -22.03 -80.55
N ARG A 894 -98.62 -21.11 -79.73
CA ARG A 894 -99.21 -19.77 -79.59
C ARG A 894 -98.98 -18.92 -80.84
N GLU A 895 -100.06 -18.61 -81.55
CA GLU A 895 -100.02 -17.90 -82.82
C GLU A 895 -100.31 -16.39 -82.71
N PRO A 896 -99.85 -15.57 -83.67
CA PRO A 896 -100.15 -14.14 -83.68
C PRO A 896 -101.67 -13.88 -83.76
N GLY A 897 -102.24 -13.33 -82.69
CA GLY A 897 -103.67 -13.03 -82.57
C GLY A 897 -104.41 -13.89 -81.54
N GLU A 898 -103.79 -14.95 -81.02
CA GLU A 898 -104.31 -15.71 -79.90
C GLU A 898 -104.16 -14.94 -78.58
N LEU A 899 -105.26 -14.86 -77.82
CA LEU A 899 -105.33 -14.06 -76.60
C LEU A 899 -104.68 -14.79 -75.43
N GLY A 900 -103.88 -14.07 -74.64
CA GLY A 900 -103.42 -14.56 -73.35
C GLY A 900 -104.54 -14.56 -72.31
N LEU A 901 -104.44 -15.46 -71.33
CA LEU A 901 -105.39 -15.58 -70.24
C LEU A 901 -104.76 -15.07 -68.94
N GLY A 902 -105.13 -13.86 -68.54
CA GLY A 902 -104.75 -13.30 -67.24
C GLY A 902 -105.62 -13.78 -66.10
N GLY A 903 -105.06 -13.81 -64.89
CA GLY A 903 -105.75 -14.25 -63.67
C GLY A 903 -105.69 -15.76 -63.41
N VAL A 904 -104.84 -16.51 -64.11
CA VAL A 904 -104.66 -17.96 -63.95
C VAL A 904 -103.56 -18.24 -62.93
N VAL A 905 -103.84 -19.04 -61.90
CA VAL A 905 -102.85 -19.38 -60.86
C VAL A 905 -101.91 -20.46 -61.36
N ILE A 906 -100.61 -20.22 -61.22
CA ILE A 906 -99.52 -21.16 -61.50
C ILE A 906 -98.79 -21.47 -60.20
N THR A 907 -98.60 -22.76 -59.90
CA THR A 907 -97.87 -23.26 -58.72
C THR A 907 -96.57 -23.91 -59.16
N LEU A 908 -95.45 -23.57 -58.52
CA LEU A 908 -94.13 -24.17 -58.74
C LEU A 908 -93.70 -24.93 -57.48
N ILE A 909 -93.55 -26.25 -57.57
CA ILE A 909 -93.24 -27.14 -56.44
C ILE A 909 -91.83 -27.69 -56.65
N ASN A 910 -90.91 -27.50 -55.69
CA ASN A 910 -89.63 -28.21 -55.72
C ASN A 910 -89.86 -29.70 -55.41
N GLN A 911 -89.50 -30.58 -56.33
CA GLN A 911 -89.76 -32.02 -56.21
C GLN A 911 -88.79 -32.72 -55.25
N THR A 912 -87.65 -32.10 -54.95
CA THR A 912 -86.65 -32.62 -54.01
C THR A 912 -86.96 -32.18 -52.58
N ASN A 913 -87.52 -30.97 -52.43
CA ASN A 913 -88.03 -30.46 -51.16
C ASN A 913 -89.44 -29.86 -51.35
N PRO A 914 -90.51 -30.67 -51.26
CA PRO A 914 -91.88 -30.21 -51.47
C PRO A 914 -92.35 -29.07 -50.54
N ALA A 915 -91.64 -28.82 -49.42
CA ALA A 915 -91.92 -27.68 -48.56
C ALA A 915 -91.62 -26.33 -49.25
N LEU A 916 -90.76 -26.32 -50.28
CA LEU A 916 -90.48 -25.17 -51.12
C LEU A 916 -91.48 -25.14 -52.30
N THR A 917 -92.67 -24.59 -52.05
CA THR A 917 -93.72 -24.35 -53.04
C THR A 917 -93.96 -22.86 -53.21
N TYR A 918 -94.02 -22.40 -54.46
CA TYR A 918 -94.22 -21.01 -54.85
C TYR A 918 -95.49 -20.87 -55.69
N GLN A 919 -96.18 -19.73 -55.64
CA GLN A 919 -97.36 -19.45 -56.47
C GLN A 919 -97.30 -18.07 -57.09
N VAL A 920 -97.74 -17.94 -58.34
CA VAL A 920 -97.95 -16.67 -59.05
C VAL A 920 -99.23 -16.73 -59.87
N THR A 921 -99.77 -15.58 -60.23
CA THR A 921 -100.94 -15.48 -61.12
C THR A 921 -100.52 -14.86 -62.45
N THR A 922 -101.04 -15.35 -63.57
CA THR A 922 -100.73 -14.80 -64.90
C THR A 922 -101.17 -13.35 -65.04
N ASP A 923 -100.36 -12.52 -65.69
CA ASP A 923 -100.69 -11.14 -66.02
C ASP A 923 -101.76 -11.04 -67.13
N ALA A 924 -102.23 -9.83 -67.46
CA ALA A 924 -103.26 -9.62 -68.48
C ALA A 924 -102.91 -10.14 -69.89
N THR A 925 -101.64 -10.41 -70.17
CA THR A 925 -101.14 -10.99 -71.42
C THR A 925 -100.95 -12.51 -71.35
N GLY A 926 -101.24 -13.10 -70.18
CA GLY A 926 -101.15 -14.53 -69.89
C GLY A 926 -99.80 -14.97 -69.34
N HIS A 927 -98.84 -14.09 -69.08
CA HIS A 927 -97.47 -14.45 -68.71
C HIS A 927 -97.29 -14.66 -67.20
N TYR A 928 -96.42 -15.59 -66.79
CA TYR A 928 -96.04 -15.85 -65.39
C TYR A 928 -94.52 -16.05 -65.24
N GLN A 929 -93.96 -15.74 -64.06
CA GLN A 929 -92.54 -15.93 -63.75
C GLN A 929 -92.26 -16.17 -62.26
N PHE A 930 -91.30 -17.04 -61.97
CA PHE A 930 -90.65 -17.27 -60.67
C PHE A 930 -89.15 -16.89 -60.78
N VAL A 931 -88.59 -16.26 -59.77
CA VAL A 931 -87.16 -15.83 -59.71
C VAL A 931 -86.52 -16.28 -58.39
N LYS A 932 -85.18 -16.27 -58.31
CA LYS A 932 -84.39 -16.70 -57.13
C LYS A 932 -84.68 -18.15 -56.71
N MET A 933 -84.69 -19.04 -57.68
CA MET A 933 -84.90 -20.47 -57.46
C MET A 933 -83.57 -21.15 -57.12
N PHE A 934 -83.55 -21.96 -56.07
CA PHE A 934 -82.42 -22.86 -55.83
C PHE A 934 -82.27 -23.86 -56.98
N PRO A 935 -81.05 -24.33 -57.27
CA PRO A 935 -80.85 -25.43 -58.19
C PRO A 935 -81.67 -26.67 -57.76
N GLY A 936 -82.41 -27.28 -58.68
CA GLY A 936 -83.25 -28.44 -58.36
C GLY A 936 -84.23 -28.83 -59.46
N GLN A 937 -84.99 -29.91 -59.20
CA GLN A 937 -86.10 -30.33 -60.07
C GLN A 937 -87.42 -29.77 -59.55
N TYR A 938 -88.24 -29.23 -60.45
CA TYR A 938 -89.48 -28.54 -60.17
C TYR A 938 -90.67 -29.11 -60.95
N GLN A 939 -91.87 -28.97 -60.38
CA GLN A 939 -93.14 -29.19 -61.03
C GLN A 939 -93.89 -27.86 -61.17
N ILE A 940 -94.35 -27.52 -62.37
CA ILE A 940 -95.16 -26.34 -62.68
C ILE A 940 -96.61 -26.81 -62.88
N VAL A 941 -97.56 -26.32 -62.11
CA VAL A 941 -98.98 -26.71 -62.17
C VAL A 941 -99.85 -25.50 -62.48
N GLN A 942 -100.70 -25.60 -63.50
CA GLN A 942 -101.74 -24.64 -63.81
C GLN A 942 -103.05 -24.95 -63.05
N GLY A 943 -103.71 -23.92 -62.53
CA GLY A 943 -105.12 -24.01 -62.17
C GLY A 943 -106.04 -23.83 -63.38
N GLN A 944 -106.85 -24.84 -63.71
CA GLN A 944 -107.74 -24.82 -64.89
C GLN A 944 -108.66 -23.58 -64.92
N PRO A 945 -108.61 -22.76 -66.00
CA PRO A 945 -109.50 -21.61 -66.16
C PRO A 945 -110.97 -22.02 -66.34
N VAL A 946 -111.88 -21.46 -65.52
CA VAL A 946 -113.29 -21.90 -65.38
C VAL A 946 -114.17 -21.88 -66.64
N ASN A 947 -113.75 -21.18 -67.71
CA ASN A 947 -114.52 -21.04 -68.96
C ASN A 947 -113.90 -21.79 -70.15
N PHE A 948 -112.73 -22.38 -69.98
CA PHE A 948 -111.98 -23.05 -71.04
C PHE A 948 -111.81 -24.53 -70.72
N LEU A 949 -111.68 -25.34 -71.76
CA LEU A 949 -111.25 -26.72 -71.62
C LEU A 949 -109.74 -26.79 -71.77
N ASP A 950 -109.14 -27.71 -71.01
CA ASP A 950 -107.74 -28.11 -71.13
C ASP A 950 -107.36 -28.38 -72.60
N GLY A 951 -106.32 -27.70 -73.07
CA GLY A 951 -105.80 -27.85 -74.42
C GLY A 951 -104.45 -28.54 -74.44
N ARG A 952 -103.56 -28.12 -75.33
CA ARG A 952 -102.21 -28.69 -75.42
C ARG A 952 -101.18 -27.79 -74.76
N GLU A 953 -100.36 -28.38 -73.92
CA GLU A 953 -99.19 -27.74 -73.35
C GLU A 953 -97.96 -27.85 -74.26
N THR A 954 -97.10 -26.85 -74.19
CA THR A 954 -95.80 -26.83 -74.85
C THR A 954 -94.68 -26.64 -73.84
N LEU A 955 -93.69 -27.53 -73.93
CA LEU A 955 -92.56 -27.60 -73.02
C LEU A 955 -91.61 -26.41 -73.19
N GLY A 956 -91.10 -25.90 -72.07
CA GLY A 956 -90.11 -24.83 -72.04
C GLY A 956 -88.66 -25.27 -72.28
N THR A 957 -87.75 -24.31 -72.18
CA THR A 957 -86.33 -24.43 -72.54
C THR A 957 -85.54 -25.39 -71.68
N SER A 958 -85.97 -25.65 -70.44
CA SER A 958 -85.28 -26.55 -69.51
C SER A 958 -85.87 -27.97 -69.47
N GLY A 959 -86.64 -28.35 -70.49
CA GLY A 959 -87.23 -29.68 -70.59
C GLY A 959 -88.28 -29.95 -69.51
N GLY A 960 -88.47 -31.24 -69.18
CA GLY A 960 -89.53 -31.74 -68.30
C GLY A 960 -90.45 -32.72 -69.02
N LEU A 961 -91.50 -33.17 -68.32
CA LEU A 961 -92.55 -34.04 -68.84
C LEU A 961 -93.87 -33.30 -68.82
N ILE A 962 -94.63 -33.38 -69.90
CA ILE A 962 -95.97 -32.78 -70.02
C ILE A 962 -97.00 -33.72 -69.36
N GLY A 963 -97.80 -33.19 -68.45
CA GLY A 963 -99.01 -33.82 -67.93
C GLY A 963 -100.25 -32.97 -68.22
N GLN A 964 -101.37 -33.25 -67.54
CA GLN A 964 -102.60 -32.48 -67.71
C GLN A 964 -102.53 -31.25 -66.81
N ASN A 965 -102.51 -30.05 -67.38
CA ASN A 965 -102.31 -28.80 -66.65
C ASN A 965 -100.99 -28.74 -65.85
N ASP A 966 -99.97 -29.54 -66.18
CA ASP A 966 -98.69 -29.47 -65.48
C ASP A 966 -97.45 -29.87 -66.31
N PHE A 967 -96.29 -29.41 -65.83
CA PHE A 967 -94.96 -29.83 -66.26
C PHE A 967 -94.21 -30.40 -65.06
N THR A 968 -93.74 -31.65 -65.12
CA THR A 968 -92.94 -32.27 -64.04
C THR A 968 -91.48 -32.41 -64.43
N SER A 969 -90.59 -32.55 -63.45
CA SER A 969 -89.14 -32.76 -63.66
C SER A 969 -88.46 -31.64 -64.46
N VAL A 970 -88.93 -30.41 -64.31
CA VAL A 970 -88.28 -29.20 -64.86
C VAL A 970 -87.02 -28.94 -64.06
N THR A 971 -85.85 -29.08 -64.69
CA THR A 971 -84.58 -28.84 -63.99
C THR A 971 -84.21 -27.36 -64.09
N VAL A 972 -83.98 -26.73 -62.95
CA VAL A 972 -83.48 -25.36 -62.84
C VAL A 972 -82.10 -25.45 -62.21
N GLY A 973 -81.05 -25.07 -62.91
CA GLY A 973 -79.71 -24.90 -62.36
C GLY A 973 -79.45 -23.47 -61.87
N VAL A 974 -78.24 -23.25 -61.35
CA VAL A 974 -77.77 -21.90 -60.98
C VAL A 974 -77.88 -20.94 -62.17
N ASN A 975 -78.41 -19.73 -61.93
CA ASN A 975 -78.63 -18.69 -62.94
C ASN A 975 -79.40 -19.15 -64.19
N GLN A 976 -80.05 -20.32 -64.17
CA GLN A 976 -80.73 -20.87 -65.34
C GLN A 976 -82.14 -20.30 -65.43
N ALA A 977 -82.47 -19.73 -66.59
CA ALA A 977 -83.83 -19.32 -66.91
C ALA A 977 -84.57 -20.43 -67.67
N ALA A 978 -85.48 -21.10 -66.98
CA ALA A 978 -86.39 -22.11 -67.53
C ALA A 978 -87.63 -21.39 -68.08
N THR A 979 -87.60 -21.01 -69.36
CA THR A 979 -88.62 -20.13 -69.97
C THR A 979 -89.48 -20.89 -70.99
N GLY A 980 -90.63 -20.32 -71.36
CA GLY A 980 -91.44 -20.83 -72.47
C GLY A 980 -92.29 -22.05 -72.16
N TYR A 981 -92.65 -22.26 -70.89
CA TYR A 981 -93.63 -23.26 -70.48
C TYR A 981 -95.04 -22.73 -70.79
N LEU A 982 -95.70 -23.27 -71.82
CA LEU A 982 -96.96 -22.72 -72.33
C LEU A 982 -98.13 -23.68 -72.08
N PHE A 983 -99.22 -23.14 -71.54
CA PHE A 983 -100.49 -23.85 -71.40
C PHE A 983 -101.50 -23.29 -72.41
N GLY A 984 -101.91 -24.09 -73.40
CA GLY A 984 -102.91 -23.73 -74.39
C GLY A 984 -104.30 -24.21 -73.98
N GLU A 985 -105.31 -23.35 -74.09
CA GLU A 985 -106.69 -23.60 -73.65
C GLU A 985 -107.70 -23.54 -74.82
N VAL A 986 -108.60 -24.52 -74.94
CA VAL A 986 -109.45 -24.69 -76.15
C VAL A 986 -110.92 -24.49 -75.86
N GLY A 987 -111.55 -23.57 -76.60
CA GLY A 987 -112.99 -23.46 -76.75
C GLY A 987 -113.79 -23.14 -75.48
N ILE A 988 -115.05 -22.75 -75.66
CA ILE A 988 -115.96 -22.45 -74.55
C ILE A 988 -116.63 -23.76 -74.11
N ASN A 989 -116.58 -24.07 -72.80
CA ASN A 989 -117.16 -25.29 -72.22
C ASN A 989 -118.63 -25.52 -72.68
N PRO A 990 -118.95 -26.58 -73.46
CA PRO A 990 -120.27 -26.80 -74.05
C PRO A 990 -121.40 -27.05 -73.04
N ALA A 991 -121.08 -27.25 -71.75
CA ALA A 991 -122.07 -27.38 -70.67
C ALA A 991 -122.82 -26.06 -70.35
N LEU A 992 -122.44 -24.94 -70.98
CA LEU A 992 -122.95 -23.59 -70.69
C LEU A 992 -123.81 -22.94 -71.81
N ILE A 993 -124.31 -23.69 -72.82
CA ILE A 993 -125.13 -23.13 -73.92
C ILE A 993 -126.58 -23.69 -73.90
N SER A 994 -127.61 -22.81 -73.81
CA SER A 994 -129.05 -23.19 -73.82
C SER A 994 -129.93 -22.41 -74.80
N LYS A 995 -131.06 -23.03 -75.14
CA LYS A 995 -132.02 -22.96 -76.26
C LYS A 995 -132.74 -21.62 -76.56
N ARG A 996 -132.15 -20.44 -76.28
CA ARG A 996 -132.73 -19.12 -76.62
C ARG A 996 -132.15 -18.43 -77.85
N MET A 997 -131.22 -19.06 -78.57
CA MET A 997 -130.69 -18.52 -79.83
C MET A 997 -130.95 -19.47 -80.99
N PHE A 998 -132.16 -19.50 -81.58
CA PHE A 998 -132.38 -19.90 -83.00
C PHE A 998 -133.83 -19.60 -83.46
N LEU A 999 -134.03 -18.48 -84.16
CA LEU A 999 -135.08 -18.14 -85.16
C LEU A 999 -134.74 -16.70 -85.62
N THR A 1000 -134.45 -16.34 -86.86
CA THR A 1000 -134.35 -17.05 -88.15
C THR A 1000 -133.41 -16.26 -89.05
N SER A 1001 -132.67 -16.97 -89.90
CA SER A 1001 -131.89 -16.45 -91.02
C SER A 1001 -132.71 -15.60 -92.00
N ALA A 1002 -132.18 -14.45 -92.41
CA ALA A 1002 -132.48 -13.84 -93.70
C ALA A 1002 -131.26 -13.05 -94.17
N ASN A 1003 -130.52 -13.56 -95.14
CA ASN A 1003 -129.57 -12.74 -95.90
C ASN A 1003 -130.36 -12.17 -97.10
N PRO A 1004 -130.40 -10.84 -97.27
CA PRO A 1004 -129.63 -10.28 -98.38
C PRO A 1004 -129.06 -8.87 -98.12
N ASN A 1005 -127.77 -8.72 -98.44
CA ASN A 1005 -127.15 -7.63 -99.22
C ASN A 1005 -127.03 -6.19 -98.64
N THR A 1006 -125.92 -5.57 -99.09
CA THR A 1006 -125.51 -4.15 -99.16
C THR A 1006 -125.02 -3.42 -97.91
N ASP A 1007 -123.69 -3.20 -97.89
CA ASP A 1007 -122.97 -1.91 -97.83
C ASP A 1007 -123.24 -0.92 -96.66
N PHE A 1008 -122.20 -0.10 -96.36
CA PHE A 1008 -122.11 1.06 -95.46
C PHE A 1008 -121.47 0.88 -94.06
N THR A 1009 -120.17 1.16 -94.02
CA THR A 1009 -119.49 2.26 -93.27
C THR A 1009 -120.12 2.82 -91.98
N GLY A 1010 -119.31 2.87 -90.92
CA GLY A 1010 -119.33 3.95 -89.90
C GLY A 1010 -120.30 3.79 -88.72
N PRO A 1011 -120.10 4.55 -87.62
CA PRO A 1011 -120.06 4.03 -86.25
C PRO A 1011 -121.26 4.38 -85.35
N ALA A 1012 -121.42 3.67 -84.23
CA ALA A 1012 -121.70 4.16 -82.85
C ALA A 1012 -122.35 3.09 -81.95
N GLY A 1013 -121.91 3.01 -80.69
CA GLY A 1013 -122.84 3.02 -79.55
C GLY A 1013 -123.10 1.74 -78.74
N SER A 1014 -122.42 1.64 -77.58
CA SER A 1014 -122.96 1.62 -76.20
C SER A 1014 -123.73 0.41 -75.60
N GLY A 1015 -123.30 0.06 -74.37
CA GLY A 1015 -124.09 -0.50 -73.26
C GLY A 1015 -123.92 -2.01 -73.04
N ILE A 1016 -123.67 -2.58 -71.85
CA ILE A 1016 -124.05 -2.29 -70.45
C ILE A 1016 -123.05 -3.09 -69.55
N ALA A 1017 -122.17 -2.48 -68.75
CA ALA A 1017 -122.26 -2.05 -67.33
C ALA A 1017 -122.24 -3.15 -66.22
N ALA A 1018 -121.17 -3.10 -65.40
CA ALA A 1018 -120.97 -3.49 -63.98
C ALA A 1018 -121.10 -4.98 -63.57
N VAL A 1019 -120.23 -5.56 -62.73
CA VAL A 1019 -119.89 -5.13 -61.34
C VAL A 1019 -118.39 -5.24 -61.03
N ASN A 1020 -117.86 -4.12 -60.52
CA ASN A 1020 -116.56 -3.93 -59.89
C ASN A 1020 -116.72 -4.12 -58.36
N ALA A 1021 -115.83 -4.87 -57.70
CA ALA A 1021 -115.67 -4.83 -56.24
C ALA A 1021 -114.33 -4.13 -55.96
N ALA A 1022 -114.39 -2.91 -55.44
CA ALA A 1022 -113.23 -2.05 -55.19
C ALA A 1022 -112.45 -2.53 -53.95
N LEU A 1023 -111.12 -2.59 -54.06
CA LEU A 1023 -110.15 -2.96 -53.00
C LEU A 1023 -109.38 -1.71 -52.54
N SER A 1024 -108.80 -1.75 -51.34
CA SER A 1024 -108.28 -0.58 -50.60
C SER A 1024 -106.77 -0.68 -50.28
N ASP A 1025 -106.05 0.44 -50.24
CA ASP A 1025 -104.57 0.44 -50.18
C ASP A 1025 -103.97 1.44 -49.14
N PRO A 1026 -103.45 1.01 -47.98
CA PRO A 1026 -102.68 1.87 -47.07
C PRO A 1026 -101.19 1.98 -47.43
N ALA A 1027 -100.60 3.17 -47.33
CA ALA A 1027 -99.23 3.50 -47.72
C ALA A 1027 -98.60 4.62 -46.86
N GLY A 1028 -97.25 4.67 -46.81
CA GLY A 1028 -96.49 5.66 -46.05
C GLY A 1028 -94.98 5.60 -46.30
N TYR A 1029 -94.21 6.33 -45.48
CA TYR A 1029 -92.74 6.41 -45.57
C TYR A 1029 -92.06 6.13 -44.23
N VAL A 1030 -90.83 5.60 -44.26
CA VAL A 1030 -89.87 5.61 -43.16
C VAL A 1030 -88.73 6.57 -43.53
N TYR A 1031 -88.41 7.53 -42.65
CA TYR A 1031 -87.45 8.59 -42.96
C TYR A 1031 -86.72 9.11 -41.71
N VAL A 1032 -85.57 9.75 -41.91
CA VAL A 1032 -84.82 10.38 -40.82
C VAL A 1032 -85.46 11.74 -40.47
N ASP A 1033 -86.01 11.87 -39.27
CA ASP A 1033 -86.65 13.10 -38.76
C ASP A 1033 -85.64 13.88 -37.89
N GLU A 1034 -84.64 14.48 -38.53
CA GLU A 1034 -83.53 15.17 -37.85
C GLU A 1034 -83.98 16.34 -36.96
N ASN A 1035 -85.21 16.80 -37.12
CA ASN A 1035 -85.75 17.94 -36.39
C ASN A 1035 -86.93 17.60 -35.44
N GLU A 1036 -87.24 16.30 -35.30
CA GLU A 1036 -88.24 15.70 -34.40
C GLU A 1036 -89.65 16.33 -34.48
N ASN A 1037 -90.06 16.79 -35.66
CA ASN A 1037 -91.37 17.43 -35.81
C ASN A 1037 -92.49 16.47 -36.24
N GLY A 1038 -92.15 15.21 -36.49
CA GLY A 1038 -93.05 14.14 -36.89
C GLY A 1038 -93.61 14.32 -38.30
N LYS A 1039 -92.96 15.09 -39.18
CA LYS A 1039 -93.35 15.26 -40.59
C LYS A 1039 -92.14 15.15 -41.50
N ARG A 1040 -92.32 14.50 -42.64
CA ARG A 1040 -91.29 14.40 -43.66
C ARG A 1040 -91.13 15.72 -44.42
N ASP A 1041 -90.05 16.44 -44.15
CA ASP A 1041 -89.68 17.72 -44.76
C ASP A 1041 -88.80 17.54 -46.02
N GLU A 1042 -88.70 18.60 -46.84
CA GLU A 1042 -87.87 18.59 -48.07
C GLU A 1042 -86.38 18.54 -47.70
N GLY A 1043 -85.75 17.39 -47.88
CA GLY A 1043 -84.33 17.15 -47.59
C GLY A 1043 -84.09 15.97 -46.64
N GLU A 1044 -85.13 15.47 -45.98
CA GLU A 1044 -85.04 14.32 -45.09
C GLU A 1044 -84.98 13.01 -45.90
N PRO A 1045 -83.88 12.24 -45.80
CA PRO A 1045 -83.71 11.02 -46.57
C PRO A 1045 -84.64 9.93 -46.06
N GLY A 1046 -85.23 9.17 -47.00
CA GLY A 1046 -85.96 7.95 -46.66
C GLY A 1046 -84.98 6.85 -46.25
N ILE A 1047 -85.41 5.96 -45.34
CA ILE A 1047 -84.61 4.82 -44.89
C ILE A 1047 -85.03 3.58 -45.67
N PRO A 1048 -84.14 2.99 -46.49
CA PRO A 1048 -84.50 1.85 -47.33
C PRO A 1048 -84.43 0.51 -46.60
N ASN A 1049 -85.15 -0.49 -47.13
CA ASN A 1049 -85.17 -1.87 -46.63
C ASN A 1049 -85.67 -2.03 -45.18
N VAL A 1050 -86.48 -1.10 -44.68
CA VAL A 1050 -87.11 -1.23 -43.36
C VAL A 1050 -88.38 -2.07 -43.47
N GLN A 1051 -88.54 -3.06 -42.59
CA GLN A 1051 -89.66 -4.00 -42.64
C GLN A 1051 -90.92 -3.40 -42.01
N ILE A 1052 -92.00 -3.36 -42.79
CA ILE A 1052 -93.32 -2.96 -42.32
C ILE A 1052 -94.26 -4.17 -42.33
N THR A 1053 -94.87 -4.45 -41.18
CA THR A 1053 -95.82 -5.54 -40.98
C THR A 1053 -97.24 -4.99 -40.84
N LEU A 1054 -98.16 -5.41 -41.70
CA LEU A 1054 -99.58 -5.11 -41.60
C LEU A 1054 -100.32 -6.31 -41.00
N THR A 1055 -101.05 -6.11 -39.91
CA THR A 1055 -101.95 -7.10 -39.34
C THR A 1055 -103.39 -6.59 -39.31
N GLY A 1056 -104.39 -7.47 -39.39
CA GLY A 1056 -105.78 -7.00 -39.31
C GLY A 1056 -106.83 -8.09 -39.30
N THR A 1057 -108.09 -7.67 -39.30
CA THR A 1057 -109.25 -8.56 -39.30
C THR A 1057 -110.32 -8.03 -40.25
N THR A 1058 -111.02 -8.94 -40.94
CA THR A 1058 -112.17 -8.61 -41.78
C THR A 1058 -113.41 -9.32 -41.26
N PRO A 1059 -114.64 -8.95 -41.68
CA PRO A 1059 -115.84 -9.69 -41.29
C PRO A 1059 -115.83 -11.18 -41.66
N ALA A 1060 -114.94 -11.62 -42.57
CA ALA A 1060 -114.83 -13.00 -43.03
C ALA A 1060 -113.60 -13.76 -42.50
N VAL A 1061 -112.55 -13.05 -42.02
CA VAL A 1061 -111.27 -13.64 -41.61
C VAL A 1061 -110.79 -12.99 -40.30
N SER A 1062 -110.54 -13.81 -39.27
CA SER A 1062 -110.22 -13.34 -37.92
C SER A 1062 -108.76 -12.90 -37.71
N HIS A 1063 -107.87 -13.13 -38.67
CA HIS A 1063 -106.49 -12.65 -38.65
C HIS A 1063 -105.91 -12.61 -40.08
N ILE A 1064 -105.29 -11.51 -40.44
CA ILE A 1064 -104.57 -11.26 -41.68
C ILE A 1064 -103.21 -10.70 -41.29
N GLN A 1065 -102.14 -11.16 -41.93
CA GLN A 1065 -100.79 -10.61 -41.79
C GLN A 1065 -100.13 -10.54 -43.17
N TYR A 1066 -99.54 -9.39 -43.49
CA TYR A 1066 -98.73 -9.16 -44.68
C TYR A 1066 -97.49 -8.36 -44.27
N GLU A 1067 -96.41 -8.50 -45.02
CA GLU A 1067 -95.16 -7.79 -44.80
C GLU A 1067 -94.68 -7.18 -46.11
N THR A 1068 -94.06 -6.01 -46.01
CA THR A 1068 -93.38 -5.33 -47.12
C THR A 1068 -92.13 -4.64 -46.58
N TYR A 1069 -91.26 -4.18 -47.47
CA TYR A 1069 -90.08 -3.40 -47.12
C TYR A 1069 -90.14 -2.06 -47.81
N THR A 1070 -89.54 -1.04 -47.19
CA THR A 1070 -89.41 0.27 -47.82
C THR A 1070 -88.44 0.22 -49.01
N ASP A 1071 -88.75 1.00 -50.04
CA ASP A 1071 -87.85 1.17 -51.18
C ASP A 1071 -86.70 2.15 -50.89
N SER A 1072 -85.90 2.49 -51.91
CA SER A 1072 -84.75 3.40 -51.78
C SER A 1072 -85.08 4.79 -51.24
N ASP A 1073 -86.34 5.23 -51.38
CA ASP A 1073 -86.83 6.54 -50.94
C ASP A 1073 -87.62 6.45 -49.63
N GLY A 1074 -87.60 5.28 -48.97
CA GLY A 1074 -88.30 5.00 -47.72
C GLY A 1074 -89.78 4.68 -47.88
N PHE A 1075 -90.31 4.51 -49.10
CA PHE A 1075 -91.75 4.34 -49.33
C PHE A 1075 -92.21 2.88 -49.19
N TYR A 1076 -93.41 2.68 -48.63
CA TYR A 1076 -94.09 1.39 -48.59
C TYR A 1076 -95.60 1.51 -48.91
N GLN A 1077 -96.19 0.44 -49.46
CA GLN A 1077 -97.63 0.35 -49.73
C GLN A 1077 -98.13 -1.10 -49.63
N PHE A 1078 -99.33 -1.28 -49.07
CA PHE A 1078 -100.11 -2.52 -49.19
C PHE A 1078 -101.26 -2.28 -50.16
N ALA A 1079 -101.39 -3.14 -51.18
CA ALA A 1079 -102.44 -3.03 -52.18
C ALA A 1079 -103.46 -4.16 -52.06
N TYR A 1080 -104.68 -3.89 -52.54
CA TYR A 1080 -105.74 -4.88 -52.72
C TYR A 1080 -106.34 -5.45 -51.42
N LEU A 1081 -106.38 -4.67 -50.33
CA LEU A 1081 -106.90 -5.14 -49.06
C LEU A 1081 -108.45 -5.18 -49.04
N PRO A 1082 -109.06 -6.24 -48.48
CA PRO A 1082 -110.49 -6.28 -48.21
C PRO A 1082 -110.92 -5.28 -47.13
N THR A 1083 -112.22 -5.02 -47.00
CA THR A 1083 -112.73 -4.13 -45.94
C THR A 1083 -112.54 -4.73 -44.55
N GLY A 1084 -111.91 -4.01 -43.64
CA GLY A 1084 -111.50 -4.53 -42.33
C GLY A 1084 -110.87 -3.48 -41.41
N VAL A 1085 -110.42 -3.92 -40.23
CA VAL A 1085 -109.67 -3.09 -39.28
C VAL A 1085 -108.24 -3.62 -39.21
N TYR A 1086 -107.27 -2.73 -39.40
CA TYR A 1086 -105.86 -3.06 -39.59
C TYR A 1086 -104.94 -2.28 -38.64
N SER A 1087 -103.73 -2.77 -38.49
CA SER A 1087 -102.61 -2.17 -37.78
C SER A 1087 -101.34 -2.33 -38.60
N LEU A 1088 -100.44 -1.35 -38.54
CA LEU A 1088 -99.12 -1.32 -39.15
C LEU A 1088 -98.06 -1.29 -38.04
N PHE A 1089 -96.97 -2.02 -38.22
CA PHE A 1089 -95.82 -2.09 -37.31
C PHE A 1089 -94.52 -1.98 -38.10
N GLU A 1090 -93.62 -1.11 -37.66
CA GLU A 1090 -92.25 -1.02 -38.11
C GLU A 1090 -91.33 -1.91 -37.26
N THR A 1091 -90.25 -2.41 -37.86
CA THR A 1091 -89.12 -2.98 -37.13
C THR A 1091 -88.01 -1.94 -37.08
N GLN A 1092 -87.60 -1.52 -35.88
CA GLN A 1092 -86.59 -0.48 -35.68
C GLN A 1092 -85.35 -0.71 -36.55
N PRO A 1093 -84.98 0.25 -37.42
CA PRO A 1093 -83.77 0.17 -38.22
C PRO A 1093 -82.50 0.31 -37.37
N GLU A 1094 -81.48 -0.50 -37.69
CA GLU A 1094 -80.19 -0.48 -36.99
C GLU A 1094 -79.47 0.87 -37.17
N GLY A 1095 -78.99 1.46 -36.07
CA GLY A 1095 -78.31 2.77 -36.06
C GLY A 1095 -79.21 3.98 -35.82
N TYR A 1096 -80.51 3.76 -35.63
CA TYR A 1096 -81.50 4.80 -35.32
C TYR A 1096 -82.23 4.50 -34.00
N ASP A 1097 -82.72 5.55 -33.36
CA ASP A 1097 -83.64 5.51 -32.22
C ASP A 1097 -85.05 5.94 -32.69
N ASP A 1098 -86.09 5.35 -32.10
CA ASP A 1098 -87.51 5.66 -32.35
C ASP A 1098 -87.77 7.17 -32.24
N GLY A 1099 -88.31 7.75 -33.32
CA GLY A 1099 -88.64 9.17 -33.41
C GLY A 1099 -90.14 9.44 -33.30
N GLN A 1100 -90.67 10.40 -34.06
CA GLN A 1100 -92.10 10.75 -34.00
C GLN A 1100 -92.85 10.28 -35.26
N GLU A 1101 -93.95 9.54 -35.07
CA GLU A 1101 -94.78 9.06 -36.17
C GLU A 1101 -95.90 10.03 -36.57
N SER A 1102 -96.23 10.02 -37.85
CA SER A 1102 -97.28 10.83 -38.46
C SER A 1102 -98.49 9.97 -38.86
N LEU A 1103 -99.66 10.24 -38.26
CA LEU A 1103 -100.87 9.47 -38.53
C LEU A 1103 -101.43 9.72 -39.94
N GLY A 1104 -101.72 8.64 -40.66
CA GLY A 1104 -102.24 8.69 -42.02
C GLY A 1104 -103.68 9.19 -42.17
N SER A 1105 -104.03 9.45 -43.43
CA SER A 1105 -105.25 10.13 -43.89
C SER A 1105 -106.59 9.49 -43.51
N LEU A 1106 -106.62 8.20 -43.15
CA LEU A 1106 -107.84 7.50 -42.69
C LEU A 1106 -107.93 7.39 -41.16
N GLY A 1107 -106.99 8.00 -40.43
CA GLY A 1107 -106.92 7.97 -38.98
C GLY A 1107 -106.40 6.64 -38.42
N GLY A 1108 -106.60 6.44 -37.12
CA GLY A 1108 -106.03 5.34 -36.35
C GLY A 1108 -105.55 5.82 -34.98
N ILE A 1109 -104.81 4.99 -34.26
CA ILE A 1109 -104.14 5.30 -33.00
C ILE A 1109 -102.64 5.09 -33.20
N ILE A 1110 -101.84 6.14 -32.93
CA ILE A 1110 -100.38 6.07 -32.94
C ILE A 1110 -99.88 5.40 -31.66
N GLY A 1111 -98.90 4.52 -31.79
CA GLY A 1111 -98.02 4.03 -30.73
C GLY A 1111 -96.59 3.92 -31.26
N PRO A 1112 -95.61 3.62 -30.38
CA PRO A 1112 -94.21 3.48 -30.79
C PRO A 1112 -94.08 2.47 -31.92
N ASP A 1113 -93.42 2.85 -33.01
CA ASP A 1113 -93.25 2.07 -34.24
C ASP A 1113 -94.56 1.49 -34.80
N SER A 1114 -95.73 2.09 -34.50
CA SER A 1114 -97.00 1.46 -34.86
C SER A 1114 -98.20 2.37 -35.05
N PHE A 1115 -99.07 1.95 -35.97
CA PHE A 1115 -100.41 2.50 -36.15
C PHE A 1115 -101.44 1.40 -35.95
N SER A 1116 -102.47 1.62 -35.15
CA SER A 1116 -103.51 0.62 -34.90
C SER A 1116 -104.92 1.15 -35.12
N GLN A 1117 -105.89 0.24 -35.26
CA GLN A 1117 -107.31 0.58 -35.47
C GLN A 1117 -107.60 1.38 -36.75
N ILE A 1118 -106.82 1.14 -37.81
CA ILE A 1118 -107.04 1.72 -39.14
C ILE A 1118 -108.25 1.01 -39.77
N VAL A 1119 -109.35 1.73 -39.95
CA VAL A 1119 -110.59 1.16 -40.53
C VAL A 1119 -110.61 1.40 -42.03
N LEU A 1120 -110.52 0.34 -42.82
CA LEU A 1120 -110.59 0.39 -44.29
C LEU A 1120 -111.96 -0.07 -44.80
N ASN A 1121 -112.70 0.83 -45.45
CA ASN A 1121 -113.92 0.50 -46.19
C ASN A 1121 -113.62 0.31 -47.68
N ALA A 1122 -114.61 -0.14 -48.45
CA ALA A 1122 -114.39 -0.56 -49.85
C ALA A 1122 -114.00 0.63 -50.74
N GLY A 1123 -112.78 0.59 -51.31
CA GLY A 1123 -112.24 1.61 -52.20
C GLY A 1123 -111.56 2.78 -51.48
N ASP A 1124 -111.26 2.64 -50.19
CA ASP A 1124 -110.50 3.62 -49.41
C ASP A 1124 -108.99 3.55 -49.77
N PHE A 1125 -108.33 4.71 -49.85
CA PHE A 1125 -106.88 4.82 -50.04
C PHE A 1125 -106.29 5.58 -48.86
N GLY A 1126 -105.49 4.88 -48.03
CA GLY A 1126 -104.94 5.42 -46.80
C GLY A 1126 -103.48 5.81 -46.97
N VAL A 1127 -103.20 7.06 -47.33
CA VAL A 1127 -101.82 7.56 -47.48
C VAL A 1127 -101.34 8.27 -46.23
N ASP A 1128 -100.02 8.49 -46.13
CA ASP A 1128 -99.31 9.26 -45.11
C ASP A 1128 -99.18 8.61 -43.72
N TYR A 1129 -99.15 7.27 -43.63
CA TYR A 1129 -98.77 6.56 -42.39
C TYR A 1129 -97.24 6.51 -42.25
N ASN A 1130 -96.63 7.59 -41.76
CA ASN A 1130 -95.18 7.75 -41.82
C ASN A 1130 -94.50 7.50 -40.46
N PHE A 1131 -93.40 6.76 -40.45
CA PHE A 1131 -92.53 6.55 -39.30
C PHE A 1131 -91.29 7.44 -39.41
N GLY A 1132 -90.99 8.22 -38.37
CA GLY A 1132 -89.88 9.17 -38.34
C GLY A 1132 -88.82 8.72 -37.34
N GLU A 1133 -87.56 8.73 -37.73
CA GLU A 1133 -86.45 8.08 -37.02
C GLU A 1133 -85.31 9.06 -36.65
N LEU A 1134 -84.69 8.89 -35.48
CA LEU A 1134 -83.58 9.72 -34.96
C LEU A 1134 -82.22 9.03 -35.10
N ARG A 1135 -81.16 9.79 -35.41
CA ARG A 1135 -79.79 9.26 -35.51
C ARG A 1135 -79.10 9.25 -34.13
N ARG A 1136 -78.53 8.12 -33.72
CA ARG A 1136 -77.87 7.91 -32.41
C ARG A 1136 -76.42 8.45 -32.39
N GLU A 1137 -76.01 9.23 -31.38
CA GLU A 1137 -74.65 9.80 -31.17
C GLU A 1137 -73.94 9.20 -29.91
N PRO A 1138 -72.59 9.06 -29.81
CA PRO A 1138 -71.90 8.35 -28.70
C PRO A 1138 -71.35 9.21 -27.53
N GLU A 1139 -71.22 8.63 -26.32
CA GLU A 1139 -70.72 9.23 -25.05
C GLU A 1139 -69.19 9.03 -24.80
N TYR A 1140 -68.50 9.99 -24.15
CA TYR A 1140 -67.04 9.97 -23.86
C TYR A 1140 -66.64 9.12 -22.63
N ILE A 1141 -65.54 8.34 -22.72
CA ILE A 1141 -65.03 7.43 -21.67
C ILE A 1141 -63.75 7.99 -21.01
N THR A 1142 -63.68 8.02 -19.67
CA THR A 1142 -62.48 8.48 -18.94
C THR A 1142 -61.26 7.59 -19.22
N GLY A 1143 -60.14 8.18 -19.66
CA GLY A 1143 -58.91 7.47 -20.06
C GLY A 1143 -58.77 7.25 -21.57
N ASP A 1144 -59.86 7.37 -22.32
CA ASP A 1144 -59.89 7.19 -23.78
C ASP A 1144 -59.52 8.51 -24.49
N SER A 1145 -58.23 8.72 -24.69
CA SER A 1145 -57.68 9.94 -25.29
C SER A 1145 -57.76 9.94 -26.82
N ASN A 1146 -57.92 8.77 -27.45
CA ASN A 1146 -58.03 8.64 -28.90
C ASN A 1146 -59.51 8.55 -29.40
N HIS A 1147 -60.46 8.47 -28.47
CA HIS A 1147 -61.92 8.42 -28.68
C HIS A 1147 -62.40 7.17 -29.42
N ASP A 1148 -61.69 6.04 -29.28
CA ASP A 1148 -62.06 4.75 -29.86
C ASP A 1148 -63.05 3.96 -28.98
N GLY A 1149 -63.39 4.50 -27.81
CA GLY A 1149 -64.28 3.90 -26.82
C GLY A 1149 -63.59 2.94 -25.85
N ILE A 1150 -62.25 2.81 -25.90
CA ILE A 1150 -61.48 1.81 -25.14
C ILE A 1150 -60.20 2.41 -24.56
N PHE A 1151 -60.19 2.70 -23.25
CA PHE A 1151 -58.95 3.06 -22.57
C PHE A 1151 -57.92 1.92 -22.60
N ASN A 1152 -56.85 2.05 -23.38
CA ASN A 1152 -55.81 1.04 -23.55
C ASN A 1152 -54.39 1.65 -23.72
N SER A 1153 -53.41 0.84 -24.09
CA SER A 1153 -52.01 1.29 -24.20
C SER A 1153 -51.80 2.36 -25.28
N THR A 1154 -52.65 2.41 -26.31
CA THR A 1154 -52.59 3.41 -27.38
C THR A 1154 -53.00 4.80 -26.88
N ASP A 1155 -53.94 4.91 -25.94
CA ASP A 1155 -54.29 6.18 -25.29
C ASP A 1155 -53.14 6.73 -24.45
N LEU A 1156 -52.48 5.83 -23.70
CA LEU A 1156 -51.29 6.19 -22.93
C LEU A 1156 -50.17 6.68 -23.84
N LEU A 1157 -50.00 6.07 -25.01
CA LEU A 1157 -49.01 6.51 -25.99
C LEU A 1157 -49.33 7.93 -26.50
N VAL A 1158 -50.61 8.22 -26.79
CA VAL A 1158 -51.06 9.54 -27.25
C VAL A 1158 -50.76 10.63 -26.20
N VAL A 1159 -51.12 10.41 -24.94
CA VAL A 1159 -50.89 11.42 -23.87
C VAL A 1159 -49.41 11.59 -23.51
N PHE A 1160 -48.60 10.52 -23.54
CA PHE A 1160 -47.15 10.66 -23.30
C PHE A 1160 -46.40 11.26 -24.50
N GLN A 1161 -46.91 11.12 -25.72
CA GLN A 1161 -46.38 11.83 -26.89
C GLN A 1161 -46.70 13.32 -26.87
N ALA A 1162 -47.84 13.73 -26.28
CA ALA A 1162 -48.13 15.14 -26.04
C ALA A 1162 -47.08 15.78 -25.12
N GLY A 1163 -46.51 15.00 -24.20
CA GLY A 1163 -45.32 15.38 -23.42
C GLY A 1163 -45.61 16.26 -22.19
N GLU A 1164 -46.88 16.38 -21.82
CA GLU A 1164 -47.36 17.26 -20.75
C GLU A 1164 -47.37 16.60 -19.36
N TYR A 1165 -46.98 15.32 -19.26
CA TYR A 1165 -46.96 14.59 -17.99
C TYR A 1165 -45.93 15.15 -17.01
N GLU A 1166 -46.40 15.73 -15.89
CA GLU A 1166 -45.57 16.29 -14.81
C GLU A 1166 -44.51 17.29 -15.32
N ASP A 1167 -44.85 18.06 -16.37
CA ASP A 1167 -43.93 19.00 -17.03
C ASP A 1167 -43.67 20.29 -16.20
N GLY A 1168 -44.52 20.54 -15.19
CA GLY A 1168 -44.45 21.67 -14.28
C GLY A 1168 -45.09 22.97 -14.80
N VAL A 1169 -45.87 22.92 -15.89
CA VAL A 1169 -46.56 24.06 -16.50
C VAL A 1169 -48.06 23.94 -16.27
N ALA A 1170 -48.63 24.81 -15.44
CA ALA A 1170 -50.03 24.72 -15.05
C ALA A 1170 -51.03 25.12 -16.17
N ASN A 1171 -52.13 24.39 -16.30
CA ASN A 1171 -53.29 24.55 -17.19
C ASN A 1171 -52.97 24.46 -18.69
N ASN A 1172 -52.09 23.54 -19.09
CA ASN A 1172 -51.70 23.35 -20.49
C ASN A 1172 -52.18 22.03 -21.12
N SER A 1173 -52.87 21.17 -20.39
CA SER A 1173 -53.33 19.86 -20.88
C SER A 1173 -54.84 19.88 -21.17
N THR A 1174 -55.24 19.26 -22.29
CA THR A 1174 -56.64 18.93 -22.63
C THR A 1174 -56.97 17.47 -22.29
N PHE A 1175 -58.25 17.05 -22.42
CA PHE A 1175 -58.66 15.66 -22.14
C PHE A 1175 -57.91 14.66 -23.03
N GLU A 1176 -57.74 14.98 -24.33
CA GLU A 1176 -56.98 14.19 -25.29
C GLU A 1176 -55.48 14.11 -24.96
N GLU A 1177 -54.97 15.11 -24.23
CA GLU A 1177 -53.56 15.20 -23.79
C GLU A 1177 -53.34 14.66 -22.37
N GLY A 1178 -54.39 14.17 -21.71
CA GLY A 1178 -54.32 13.44 -20.44
C GLY A 1178 -54.99 14.13 -19.23
N ASP A 1179 -55.61 15.30 -19.39
CA ASP A 1179 -56.40 15.96 -18.33
C ASP A 1179 -57.76 15.29 -18.14
N TRP A 1180 -57.73 14.05 -17.66
CA TRP A 1180 -58.92 13.22 -17.50
C TRP A 1180 -59.74 13.58 -16.25
N ASN A 1181 -59.15 14.32 -15.31
CA ASN A 1181 -59.85 14.83 -14.14
C ASN A 1181 -60.41 16.27 -14.33
N GLY A 1182 -59.97 16.98 -15.37
CA GLY A 1182 -60.45 18.29 -15.76
C GLY A 1182 -59.89 19.45 -14.94
N ASP A 1183 -58.72 19.27 -14.30
CA ASP A 1183 -58.03 20.30 -13.53
C ASP A 1183 -57.04 21.14 -14.37
N GLY A 1184 -56.85 20.77 -15.63
CA GLY A 1184 -56.03 21.45 -16.63
C GLY A 1184 -54.59 20.94 -16.72
N ASP A 1185 -54.19 19.94 -15.92
CA ASP A 1185 -52.79 19.49 -15.80
C ASP A 1185 -52.69 17.97 -15.91
N PHE A 1186 -51.99 17.41 -16.91
CA PHE A 1186 -51.75 15.98 -16.95
C PHE A 1186 -50.73 15.55 -15.89
N ASN A 1187 -51.22 15.00 -14.78
CA ASN A 1187 -50.37 14.61 -13.68
C ASN A 1187 -50.75 13.22 -13.13
N SER A 1188 -50.01 12.78 -12.12
CA SER A 1188 -50.21 11.45 -11.54
C SER A 1188 -51.63 11.23 -11.02
N SER A 1189 -52.39 12.28 -10.69
CA SER A 1189 -53.78 12.15 -10.25
C SER A 1189 -54.76 11.80 -11.38
N ASP A 1190 -54.49 12.20 -12.62
CA ASP A 1190 -55.27 11.83 -13.82
C ASP A 1190 -55.09 10.36 -14.17
N LEU A 1191 -53.84 9.89 -14.19
CA LEU A 1191 -53.54 8.47 -14.39
C LEU A 1191 -54.21 7.62 -13.31
N VAL A 1192 -54.17 8.08 -12.06
CA VAL A 1192 -54.84 7.40 -10.95
C VAL A 1192 -56.36 7.42 -11.13
N LEU A 1193 -56.95 8.53 -11.58
CA LEU A 1193 -58.39 8.62 -11.84
C LEU A 1193 -58.82 7.65 -12.95
N ALA A 1194 -58.12 7.63 -14.08
CA ALA A 1194 -58.42 6.75 -15.20
C ALA A 1194 -58.24 5.27 -14.83
N LEU A 1195 -57.18 4.92 -14.09
CA LEU A 1195 -56.96 3.54 -13.63
C LEU A 1195 -57.93 3.12 -12.51
N GLN A 1196 -58.38 4.04 -11.66
CA GLN A 1196 -59.39 3.77 -10.63
C GLN A 1196 -60.81 3.61 -11.20
N ALA A 1197 -61.12 4.29 -12.31
CA ALA A 1197 -62.38 4.13 -13.03
C ALA A 1197 -62.54 2.74 -13.67
N GLY A 1198 -61.45 1.97 -13.80
CA GLY A 1198 -61.48 0.51 -13.98
C GLY A 1198 -61.61 -0.01 -15.41
N THR A 1199 -61.36 0.81 -16.44
CA THR A 1199 -61.58 0.47 -17.86
C THR A 1199 -60.31 0.23 -18.68
N PHE A 1200 -59.12 0.12 -18.07
CA PHE A 1200 -57.89 -0.14 -18.83
C PHE A 1200 -57.91 -1.56 -19.41
N VAL A 1201 -58.07 -1.67 -20.73
CA VAL A 1201 -58.02 -2.93 -21.48
C VAL A 1201 -56.60 -3.08 -22.04
N PRO A 1202 -55.79 -4.03 -21.55
CA PRO A 1202 -54.48 -4.27 -22.13
C PRO A 1202 -54.65 -4.74 -23.58
N THR A 1203 -54.12 -3.97 -24.52
CA THR A 1203 -54.06 -4.35 -25.93
C THR A 1203 -53.25 -5.64 -26.03
N ALA A 1204 -53.82 -6.71 -26.58
CA ALA A 1204 -53.04 -7.89 -26.95
C ALA A 1204 -51.98 -7.42 -27.95
N LEU A 1205 -50.70 -7.63 -27.62
CA LEU A 1205 -49.59 -7.31 -28.50
C LEU A 1205 -49.80 -8.06 -29.81
N ASP A 1206 -49.99 -7.30 -30.89
CA ASP A 1206 -49.81 -7.81 -32.24
C ASP A 1206 -48.30 -7.99 -32.44
N ASP A 1207 -47.94 -9.17 -32.90
CA ASP A 1207 -46.63 -9.81 -32.77
C ASP A 1207 -45.65 -9.35 -33.88
N ASP A 1208 -45.57 -8.03 -34.13
CA ASP A 1208 -44.66 -7.43 -35.13
C ASP A 1208 -44.25 -5.98 -34.74
N GLU A 1209 -43.34 -5.84 -33.76
CA GLU A 1209 -42.14 -4.95 -33.82
C GLU A 1209 -41.21 -5.09 -32.60
#